data_AF-T0RAT0-F1
#
_entry.id   AF-T0RAT0-F1
#
_cell.length_a   1.000
_cell.length_b   1.000
_cell.length_c   1.000
_cell.angle_alpha   90.00
_cell.angle_beta   90.00
_cell.angle_gamma   90.00
#
_symmetry.space_group_name_H-M   'P 1'
#
loop_
_entity.id
_entity.type
_entity.pdbx_description
1 polymer ?
#
loop_
_entity_poly.entity_id
_entity_poly.type
_entity_poly.pdbx_seq_one_letter_code
_entity_poly.pdbx_strand_id
1 'polypeptide(L)'
;MTAVVCFWNATVGVCSKKHWPSCGYTWLNVVPVGLFATVWLCYGVRLLQRHGFLARFLQLNASSIHDQVAQGIAIALSQRKFGSDQQLQLQRYVKLCAMCSEWPTYTFTPLSIAFKVSGTPPIVDSLLFSLNFTNEWWNLSMAVGMGMLLLILRQLHPASRYHAPILMRFVYPMTFDLFYIPIISTFLRLGTCVTGYEHLALPGGATCDCLDRFGLFWAVGFIGFFVTYRSALLYKMHIEPLGETMDFRFQPGFQLLMVMARTLYPMITMFVNNQDMTRAGGIGLTTFLLAVSTFLLLYSHKTQPCIGSGRIPNNLRVLTFSSAIYTAFCVLIVLALDAPIRSLYYALFPLPIVWVGAWKVNDRRALLFHIPGVRIPDLLRHPSPDVSLVGAIAALHLNPNNVHDRDLGPILEQLDGLAASVAATPLCRAYALRTLWFSHIENFIKADVLAIGDDAPVGLDLWLKDRANIERRSARRSRDSHQSKKRVKISAVITTSAGPTMDLLPVTAVASSHGATSKHTTTLTTKSQRFRPRRTLGPRAIVPLGRPSRFHVIMIGYTSWISHKESPADAVAQHRRIANLAFDVLAQSSSVHDVAAMHAVSVFLLQWYRTGYLRLNRARYLQLLTTLSATGDPKLVLDATHTLYCLTLDGVFALETWVARPLALSGLLHALGHASRRSVLQAATIAARVAAFAVTRGYNNLSLLLTPRAAASLYTAFQRWTAAYDISVLLEATYLSLHQIASRQRLSYPGVPSKSTRLLLAVKRAKARFKRNIGKVEPVPSASTRLSSMKMRLSMLLQMHNPKRDPGPVAKALTFRQLVNTVRGKAKAVPVYIPLDVVPEIERRHAIRRQLVLKLELAFEMVTTNAPGYDRRRSCIASKRPELDDAVTNALKLVQVAAECALQEYVATALDPTMRAFVHPYLHQFENDTPGSQRWRWPWR
;
A
#
# COMPACT_ATOMS: atom_id res chain seq x y z
N MET A 1 59.42 4.85 48.57
CA MET A 1 58.57 4.13 47.60
C MET A 1 57.20 3.99 48.22
N THR A 2 56.21 4.78 47.79
CA THR A 2 54.82 4.61 48.23
C THR A 2 54.29 3.33 47.60
N ALA A 3 53.91 2.35 48.43
CA ALA A 3 53.34 1.10 47.94
C ALA A 3 52.08 1.42 47.13
N VAL A 4 52.03 0.98 45.87
CA VAL A 4 50.86 1.17 45.01
C VAL A 4 49.75 0.25 45.54
N VAL A 5 48.73 0.84 46.18
CA VAL A 5 47.62 0.09 46.78
C VAL A 5 46.54 -0.16 45.73
N CYS A 6 46.60 -1.34 45.12
CA CYS A 6 45.66 -1.81 44.10
C CYS A 6 44.55 -2.73 44.65
N PHE A 7 44.79 -3.29 45.84
CA PHE A 7 43.88 -4.19 46.54
C PHE A 7 43.36 -3.51 47.80
N TRP A 8 42.14 -3.82 48.22
CA TRP A 8 41.59 -3.29 49.45
C TRP A 8 42.42 -3.74 50.67
N ASN A 9 42.81 -2.79 51.51
CA ASN A 9 43.40 -3.09 52.82
C ASN A 9 42.79 -2.17 53.88
N ALA A 10 42.15 -2.77 54.89
CA ALA A 10 41.45 -2.07 55.95
C ALA A 10 42.35 -1.13 56.79
N THR A 11 43.68 -1.34 56.79
CA THR A 11 44.63 -0.56 57.60
C THR A 11 45.37 0.55 56.84
N VAL A 12 45.49 0.46 55.50
CA VAL A 12 46.33 1.37 54.68
C VAL A 12 45.50 2.38 53.88
N GLY A 13 44.19 2.15 53.73
CA GLY A 13 43.27 3.10 53.10
C GLY A 13 42.91 2.79 51.64
N VAL A 14 42.30 3.79 50.99
CA VAL A 14 41.45 3.67 49.79
C VAL A 14 42.26 3.33 48.52
N CYS A 15 41.96 2.18 47.92
CA CYS A 15 42.42 1.78 46.59
C CYS A 15 41.90 2.78 45.51
N SER A 16 42.61 2.94 44.39
CA SER A 16 42.13 3.81 43.30
C SER A 16 42.29 3.18 41.94
N LYS A 17 41.26 3.32 41.09
CA LYS A 17 41.30 2.89 39.69
C LYS A 17 42.45 3.50 38.88
N LYS A 18 42.93 4.69 39.26
CA LYS A 18 44.10 5.33 38.62
C LYS A 18 45.37 4.48 38.69
N HIS A 19 45.46 3.55 39.65
CA HIS A 19 46.61 2.68 39.85
C HIS A 19 46.53 1.34 39.12
N TRP A 20 45.40 0.98 38.51
CA TRP A 20 45.25 -0.27 37.76
C TRP A 20 46.31 -0.47 36.67
N PRO A 21 46.73 0.57 35.91
CA PRO A 21 47.80 0.40 34.93
C PRO A 21 49.13 -0.02 35.55
N SER A 22 49.49 0.59 36.68
CA SER A 22 50.71 0.27 37.43
C SER A 22 50.71 -1.16 37.96
N CYS A 23 49.54 -1.77 38.13
CA CYS A 23 49.38 -3.14 38.59
C CYS A 23 49.16 -4.15 37.44
N GLY A 24 49.24 -3.72 36.17
CA GLY A 24 49.08 -4.61 35.01
C GLY A 24 47.63 -4.94 34.62
N TYR A 25 46.64 -4.24 35.17
CA TYR A 25 45.22 -4.50 34.95
C TYR A 25 44.53 -3.47 34.04
N THR A 26 45.27 -2.83 33.13
CA THR A 26 44.72 -1.87 32.14
C THR A 26 43.58 -2.43 31.30
N TRP A 27 43.63 -3.73 30.98
CA TRP A 27 42.65 -4.43 30.17
C TRP A 27 41.23 -4.41 30.79
N LEU A 28 41.12 -4.26 32.12
CA LEU A 28 39.84 -4.14 32.83
C LEU A 28 39.08 -2.84 32.49
N ASN A 29 39.73 -1.85 31.88
CA ASN A 29 39.03 -0.67 31.38
C ASN A 29 38.21 -0.96 30.11
N VAL A 30 38.60 -1.96 29.32
CA VAL A 30 38.03 -2.24 27.99
C VAL A 30 37.17 -3.51 27.99
N VAL A 31 37.67 -4.60 28.60
CA VAL A 31 37.03 -5.93 28.52
C VAL A 31 35.58 -5.92 29.03
N PRO A 32 35.24 -5.31 30.19
CA PRO A 32 33.87 -5.23 30.65
C PRO A 32 32.93 -4.57 29.63
N VAL A 33 33.34 -3.42 29.08
CA VAL A 33 32.57 -2.69 28.06
C VAL A 33 32.39 -3.54 26.80
N GLY A 34 33.45 -4.23 26.36
CA GLY A 34 33.40 -5.17 25.24
C GLY A 34 32.41 -6.31 25.44
N LEU A 35 32.32 -6.86 26.65
CA LEU A 35 31.33 -7.90 26.99
C LEU A 35 29.89 -7.35 26.95
N PHE A 36 29.63 -6.16 27.51
CA PHE A 36 28.34 -5.49 27.39
C PHE A 36 27.94 -5.26 25.92
N ALA A 37 28.87 -4.74 25.11
CA ALA A 37 28.66 -4.49 23.69
C ALA A 37 28.40 -5.79 22.90
N THR A 38 29.11 -6.87 23.23
CA THR A 38 28.91 -8.18 22.60
C THR A 38 27.51 -8.73 22.89
N VAL A 39 27.07 -8.69 24.15
CA VAL A 39 25.71 -9.11 24.53
C VAL A 39 24.65 -8.27 23.84
N TRP A 40 24.83 -6.95 23.85
CA TRP A 40 23.92 -6.01 23.17
C TRP A 40 23.80 -6.31 21.68
N LEU A 41 24.93 -6.48 20.98
CA LEU A 41 24.96 -6.71 19.54
C LEU A 41 24.41 -8.09 19.19
N CYS A 42 24.93 -9.16 19.79
CA CYS A 42 24.53 -10.53 19.48
C CYS A 42 23.05 -10.78 19.80
N TYR A 43 22.57 -10.33 20.96
CA TYR A 43 21.17 -10.52 21.35
C TYR A 43 20.24 -9.63 20.51
N GLY A 44 20.60 -8.36 20.28
CA GLY A 44 19.83 -7.44 19.44
C GLY A 44 19.71 -7.90 17.98
N VAL A 45 20.83 -8.29 17.36
CA VAL A 45 20.87 -8.81 15.98
C VAL A 45 20.10 -10.11 15.85
N ARG A 46 20.24 -11.06 16.79
CA ARG A 46 19.46 -12.31 16.80
C ARG A 46 17.96 -12.02 16.83
N LEU A 47 17.53 -11.01 17.57
CA LEU A 47 16.12 -10.63 17.66
C LEU A 47 15.65 -9.93 16.37
N LEU A 48 16.46 -9.04 15.79
CA LEU A 48 16.20 -8.43 14.47
C LEU A 48 16.04 -9.49 13.38
N GLN A 49 16.91 -10.50 13.36
CA GLN A 49 16.86 -11.63 12.42
C GLN A 49 15.61 -12.48 12.61
N ARG A 50 15.29 -12.87 13.85
CA ARG A 50 14.11 -13.70 14.16
C ARG A 50 12.80 -13.06 13.70
N HIS A 51 12.72 -11.73 13.72
CA HIS A 51 11.54 -10.99 13.26
C HIS A 51 11.56 -10.61 11.77
N GLY A 52 12.57 -11.07 11.01
CA GLY A 52 12.70 -10.82 9.58
C GLY A 52 12.91 -9.35 9.25
N PHE A 53 13.48 -8.57 10.18
CA PHE A 53 13.66 -7.13 10.00
C PHE A 53 14.64 -6.81 8.86
N LEU A 54 15.78 -7.50 8.83
CA LEU A 54 16.85 -7.24 7.85
C LEU A 54 16.37 -7.42 6.40
N ALA A 55 15.55 -8.45 6.13
CA ALA A 55 14.96 -8.69 4.82
C ALA A 55 13.94 -7.61 4.42
N ARG A 56 13.24 -7.01 5.39
CA ARG A 56 12.21 -5.98 5.12
C ARG A 56 12.77 -4.57 5.01
N PHE A 57 13.92 -4.28 5.62
CA PHE A 57 14.52 -2.94 5.63
C PHE A 57 14.67 -2.34 4.22
N LEU A 58 15.08 -3.16 3.24
CA LEU A 58 15.25 -2.75 1.84
C LEU A 58 13.92 -2.47 1.11
N GLN A 59 12.80 -2.99 1.61
CA GLN A 59 11.48 -2.88 1.00
C GLN A 59 10.58 -1.81 1.65
N LEU A 60 11.08 -1.09 2.66
CA LEU A 60 10.28 -0.10 3.39
C LEU A 60 10.09 1.17 2.57
N ASN A 61 8.84 1.37 2.13
CA ASN A 61 8.38 2.63 1.55
C ASN A 61 7.24 3.20 2.40
N ALA A 62 7.28 4.49 2.74
CA ALA A 62 6.25 5.16 3.55
C ALA A 62 4.84 4.95 2.97
N SER A 63 4.69 5.03 1.64
CA SER A 63 3.42 4.80 0.96
C SER A 63 2.85 3.38 1.16
N SER A 64 3.73 2.38 1.30
CA SER A 64 3.32 0.99 1.57
C SER A 64 2.90 0.78 3.04
N ILE A 65 3.49 1.56 3.96
CA ILE A 65 3.19 1.50 5.40
C ILE A 65 1.86 2.21 5.68
N HIS A 66 1.57 3.29 4.97
CA HIS A 66 0.34 4.09 5.06
C HIS A 66 -0.80 3.55 4.19
N ASP A 67 -0.93 2.23 4.05
CA ASP A 67 -2.13 1.64 3.46
C ASP A 67 -3.37 2.13 4.22
N GLN A 68 -4.21 2.93 3.55
CA GLN A 68 -5.41 3.55 4.09
C GLN A 68 -6.35 2.52 4.74
N VAL A 69 -6.38 1.29 4.22
CA VAL A 69 -7.16 0.18 4.81
C VAL A 69 -6.59 -0.24 6.15
N ALA A 70 -5.26 -0.35 6.27
CA ALA A 70 -4.60 -0.64 7.53
C ALA A 70 -4.89 0.43 8.58
N GLN A 71 -4.85 1.70 8.16
CA GLN A 71 -5.05 2.86 9.01
C GLN A 71 -6.50 2.92 9.51
N GLY A 72 -7.48 2.74 8.63
CA GLY A 72 -8.90 2.69 9.03
C GLY A 72 -9.19 1.55 10.01
N ILE A 73 -8.65 0.35 9.77
CA ILE A 73 -8.79 -0.79 10.71
C ILE A 73 -8.15 -0.47 12.07
N ALA A 74 -6.97 0.15 12.08
CA ALA A 74 -6.31 0.54 13.32
C ALA A 74 -7.20 1.51 14.12
N ILE A 75 -7.73 2.55 13.45
CA ILE A 75 -8.64 3.53 14.07
C ILE A 75 -9.91 2.86 14.57
N ALA A 76 -10.52 1.96 13.80
CA ALA A 76 -11.69 1.21 14.24
C ALA A 76 -11.45 0.43 15.55
N LEU A 77 -10.27 -0.20 15.66
CA LEU A 77 -9.86 -0.95 16.86
C LEU A 77 -9.50 -0.02 18.04
N SER A 78 -9.13 1.23 17.75
CA SER A 78 -8.84 2.26 18.74
C SER A 78 -10.07 2.72 19.49
N GLN A 79 -11.21 2.79 18.79
CA GLN A 79 -12.46 3.26 19.36
C GLN A 79 -12.97 2.19 20.33
N ARG A 80 -12.65 2.37 21.62
CA ARG A 80 -13.21 1.63 22.75
C ARG A 80 -14.15 2.55 23.52
N LYS A 81 -15.11 1.99 24.27
CA LYS A 81 -16.01 2.78 25.13
C LYS A 81 -15.12 3.61 26.04
N PHE A 82 -15.02 4.91 25.74
CA PHE A 82 -14.12 5.84 26.40
C PHE A 82 -14.56 5.99 27.86
N GLY A 83 -13.99 5.17 28.73
CA GLY A 83 -13.88 5.45 30.16
C GLY A 83 -12.52 6.09 30.39
N SER A 84 -12.47 7.42 30.27
CA SER A 84 -11.35 8.34 30.52
C SER A 84 -10.46 8.72 29.32
N ASP A 85 -10.85 9.77 28.60
CA ASP A 85 -9.99 10.57 27.72
C ASP A 85 -8.73 11.10 28.44
N GLN A 86 -8.78 11.33 29.76
CA GLN A 86 -7.64 11.79 30.57
C GLN A 86 -6.55 10.72 30.74
N GLN A 87 -6.92 9.42 30.76
CA GLN A 87 -5.98 8.32 31.02
C GLN A 87 -5.06 8.01 29.83
N LEU A 88 -5.54 8.15 28.59
CA LEU A 88 -4.74 8.00 27.37
C LEU A 88 -3.73 9.15 27.19
N GLN A 89 -4.12 10.36 27.61
CA GLN A 89 -3.26 11.54 27.55
C GLN A 89 -2.01 11.38 28.43
N LEU A 90 -2.13 10.80 29.63
CA LEU A 90 -0.99 10.65 30.55
C LEU A 90 0.10 9.71 30.03
N GLN A 91 -0.25 8.54 29.48
CA GLN A 91 0.75 7.62 28.91
C GLN A 91 1.48 8.27 27.72
N ARG A 92 0.73 9.00 26.90
CA ARG A 92 1.27 9.79 25.80
C ARG A 92 2.24 10.87 26.31
N TYR A 93 1.92 11.57 27.39
CA TYR A 93 2.83 12.54 28.00
C TYR A 93 4.09 11.87 28.53
N VAL A 94 4.00 10.74 29.25
CA VAL A 94 5.17 10.00 29.75
C VAL A 94 6.12 9.61 28.60
N LYS A 95 5.57 9.16 27.46
CA LYS A 95 6.36 8.84 26.28
C LYS A 95 6.99 10.05 25.62
N LEU A 96 6.25 11.16 25.50
CA LEU A 96 6.80 12.41 25.00
C LEU A 96 7.92 12.90 25.92
N CYS A 97 7.74 12.84 27.24
CA CYS A 97 8.77 13.15 28.22
C CYS A 97 10.00 12.24 28.06
N ALA A 98 9.81 10.93 27.87
CA ALA A 98 10.91 10.00 27.60
C ALA A 98 11.68 10.39 26.33
N MET A 99 10.98 10.68 25.22
CA MET A 99 11.62 11.14 23.98
C MET A 99 12.32 12.49 24.14
N CYS A 100 11.75 13.41 24.92
CA CYS A 100 12.39 14.69 25.25
C CYS A 100 13.63 14.49 26.13
N SER A 101 13.62 13.53 27.07
CA SER A 101 14.79 13.20 27.89
C SER A 101 15.90 12.50 27.09
N GLU A 102 15.53 11.73 26.07
CA GLU A 102 16.48 11.10 25.15
C GLU A 102 17.21 12.13 24.28
N TRP A 103 16.52 13.17 23.82
CA TRP A 103 17.09 14.13 22.87
C TRP A 103 18.44 14.75 23.30
N PRO A 104 18.62 15.24 24.54
CA PRO A 104 19.91 15.69 25.05
C PRO A 104 20.99 14.60 25.02
N THR A 105 20.66 13.36 25.45
CA THR A 105 21.63 12.26 25.50
C THR A 105 22.26 11.99 24.14
N TYR A 106 21.45 11.91 23.09
CA TYR A 106 21.92 11.68 21.72
C TYR A 106 22.74 12.86 21.18
N THR A 107 22.33 14.09 21.52
CA THR A 107 23.01 15.33 21.09
C THR A 107 24.36 15.52 21.76
N PHE A 108 24.50 15.15 23.02
CA PHE A 108 25.70 15.44 23.82
C PHE A 108 26.74 14.33 23.84
N THR A 109 26.38 13.08 23.49
CA THR A 109 27.35 11.98 23.48
C THR A 109 28.57 12.27 22.57
N PRO A 110 28.43 12.82 21.35
CA PRO A 110 29.61 13.21 20.56
C PRO A 110 30.48 14.27 21.26
N LEU A 111 29.88 15.19 22.02
CA LEU A 111 30.62 16.22 22.75
C LEU A 111 31.48 15.61 23.87
N SER A 112 31.00 14.56 24.55
CA SER A 112 31.81 13.85 25.57
C SER A 112 33.12 13.28 24.99
N ILE A 113 33.10 12.87 23.71
CA ILE A 113 34.31 12.42 23.01
C ILE A 113 35.28 13.59 22.81
N ALA A 114 34.77 14.74 22.34
CA ALA A 114 35.58 15.93 22.14
C ALA A 114 36.20 16.42 23.45
N PHE A 115 35.41 16.52 24.52
CA PHE A 115 35.85 16.96 25.83
C PHE A 115 36.93 16.05 26.42
N LYS A 116 36.75 14.73 26.31
CA LYS A 116 37.76 13.77 26.77
C LYS A 116 39.07 13.92 26.01
N VAL A 117 39.03 14.05 24.67
CA VAL A 117 40.23 14.20 23.83
C VAL A 117 40.92 15.54 24.06
N SER A 118 40.16 16.62 24.33
CA SER A 118 40.70 17.95 24.61
C SER A 118 41.18 18.14 26.06
N GLY A 119 41.05 17.13 26.93
CA GLY A 119 41.50 17.20 28.33
C GLY A 119 40.68 18.14 29.21
N THR A 120 39.46 18.50 28.82
CA THR A 120 38.59 19.36 29.65
C THR A 120 38.12 18.60 30.90
N PRO A 121 37.98 19.28 32.05
CA PRO A 121 37.67 18.62 33.31
C PRO A 121 36.28 17.94 33.33
N PRO A 122 36.15 16.79 34.01
CA PRO A 122 34.97 15.89 33.96
C PRO A 122 33.68 16.48 34.57
N ILE A 123 33.74 17.66 35.18
CA ILE A 123 32.56 18.33 35.75
C ILE A 123 31.54 18.67 34.64
N VAL A 124 32.01 19.02 33.44
CA VAL A 124 31.14 19.26 32.28
C VAL A 124 30.45 17.97 31.80
N ASP A 125 31.14 16.82 31.88
CA ASP A 125 30.58 15.50 31.53
C ASP A 125 29.49 15.03 32.50
N SER A 126 29.53 15.48 33.75
CA SER A 126 28.54 15.11 34.79
C SER A 126 27.19 15.82 34.63
N LEU A 127 27.18 17.05 34.11
CA LEU A 127 25.97 17.88 33.93
C LEU A 127 25.20 17.57 32.63
N LEU A 128 25.84 16.92 31.65
CA LEU A 128 25.29 16.69 30.31
C LEU A 128 24.40 15.43 30.19
N PHE A 129 24.37 14.55 31.19
CA PHE A 129 23.48 13.39 31.19
C PHE A 129 22.15 13.70 31.86
N SER A 130 21.13 13.98 31.05
CA SER A 130 19.75 14.16 31.51
C SER A 130 19.32 13.00 32.41
N LEU A 131 19.06 13.31 33.69
CA LEU A 131 18.48 12.44 34.72
C LEU A 131 19.39 11.37 35.37
N ASN A 132 20.71 11.43 35.21
CA ASN A 132 21.61 10.49 35.90
C ASN A 132 22.38 11.19 37.02
N PHE A 133 22.15 10.81 38.28
CA PHE A 133 22.80 11.44 39.43
C PHE A 133 24.31 11.15 39.42
N THR A 134 25.12 12.06 39.98
CA THR A 134 26.56 11.85 40.16
C THR A 134 26.86 10.76 41.20
N ASN A 135 25.96 10.61 42.17
CA ASN A 135 26.05 9.65 43.25
C ASN A 135 25.41 8.30 42.85
N GLU A 136 26.20 7.23 42.88
CA GLU A 136 25.76 5.88 42.53
C GLU A 136 24.65 5.34 43.44
N TRP A 137 24.59 5.75 44.71
CA TRP A 137 23.54 5.29 45.64
C TRP A 137 22.14 5.68 45.18
N TRP A 138 21.93 6.92 44.73
CA TRP A 138 20.62 7.38 44.27
C TRP A 138 20.17 6.63 43.02
N ASN A 139 21.10 6.44 42.08
CA ASN A 139 20.86 5.72 40.84
C ASN A 139 20.52 4.24 41.10
N LEU A 140 21.29 3.57 41.96
CA LEU A 140 21.05 2.18 42.33
C LEU A 140 19.74 2.04 43.10
N SER A 141 19.44 2.95 44.02
CA SER A 141 18.18 2.96 44.77
C SER A 141 16.97 3.12 43.86
N MET A 142 17.07 3.98 42.83
CA MET A 142 16.02 4.13 41.82
C MET A 142 15.86 2.84 40.99
N ALA A 143 16.97 2.25 40.51
CA ALA A 143 16.94 1.03 39.71
C ALA A 143 16.34 -0.16 40.49
N VAL A 144 16.79 -0.36 41.73
CA VAL A 144 16.29 -1.40 42.64
C VAL A 144 14.84 -1.11 43.02
N GLY A 145 14.48 0.13 43.36
CA GLY A 145 13.12 0.54 43.70
C GLY A 145 12.12 0.25 42.58
N MET A 146 12.46 0.60 41.33
CA MET A 146 11.63 0.29 40.16
C MET A 146 11.56 -1.21 39.89
N GLY A 147 12.67 -1.94 40.04
CA GLY A 147 12.71 -3.40 39.92
C GLY A 147 11.84 -4.10 40.96
N MET A 148 11.92 -3.68 42.22
CA MET A 148 11.12 -4.21 43.32
C MET A 148 9.64 -3.88 43.12
N LEU A 149 9.29 -2.66 42.72
CA LEU A 149 7.92 -2.30 42.39
C LEU A 149 7.34 -3.19 41.28
N LEU A 150 8.12 -3.47 40.22
CA LEU A 150 7.74 -4.41 39.17
C LEU A 150 7.54 -5.84 39.69
N LEU A 151 8.41 -6.32 40.56
CA LEU A 151 8.32 -7.66 41.14
C LEU A 151 7.14 -7.79 42.10
N ILE A 152 6.95 -6.83 43.01
CA ILE A 152 5.84 -6.73 43.96
C ILE A 152 4.51 -6.77 43.20
N LEU A 153 4.33 -5.90 42.22
CA LEU A 153 3.09 -5.83 41.43
C LEU A 153 2.85 -7.10 40.59
N ARG A 154 3.90 -7.86 40.27
CA ARG A 154 3.81 -9.09 39.47
C ARG A 154 3.60 -10.35 40.32
N GLN A 155 4.23 -10.44 41.49
CA GLN A 155 4.22 -11.62 42.35
C GLN A 155 3.07 -11.60 43.36
N LEU A 156 2.74 -10.45 43.95
CA LEU A 156 1.80 -10.43 45.07
C LEU A 156 0.35 -10.71 44.67
N HIS A 157 -0.09 -10.40 43.45
CA HIS A 157 -1.47 -10.69 43.04
C HIS A 157 -1.66 -10.88 41.52
N PRO A 158 -1.26 -12.02 40.94
CA PRO A 158 -1.55 -12.37 39.54
C PRO A 158 -3.06 -12.45 39.22
N ALA A 159 -3.94 -12.49 40.24
CA ALA A 159 -5.39 -12.64 40.08
C ALA A 159 -6.22 -11.34 40.24
N SER A 160 -5.63 -10.22 40.68
CA SER A 160 -6.40 -8.97 40.90
C SER A 160 -6.64 -8.21 39.59
N ARG A 161 -7.91 -7.96 39.25
CA ARG A 161 -8.34 -7.15 38.09
C ARG A 161 -7.78 -5.72 38.09
N TYR A 162 -7.32 -5.21 39.23
CA TYR A 162 -6.92 -3.81 39.39
C TYR A 162 -5.43 -3.54 39.16
N HIS A 163 -4.55 -4.54 39.30
CA HIS A 163 -3.09 -4.29 39.28
C HIS A 163 -2.46 -4.44 37.89
N ALA A 164 -2.95 -5.38 37.08
CA ALA A 164 -2.55 -5.53 35.68
C ALA A 164 -2.63 -4.21 34.87
N PRO A 165 -3.69 -3.39 34.96
CA PRO A 165 -3.71 -2.11 34.28
C PRO A 165 -2.69 -1.12 34.85
N ILE A 166 -2.42 -1.08 36.16
CA ILE A 166 -1.42 -0.17 36.73
C ILE A 166 -0.01 -0.51 36.22
N LEU A 167 0.33 -1.80 36.22
CA LEU A 167 1.62 -2.30 35.72
C LEU A 167 1.82 -1.97 34.24
N MET A 168 0.82 -2.30 33.42
CA MET A 168 0.84 -2.06 31.97
C MET A 168 0.81 -0.58 31.62
N ARG A 169 0.20 0.26 32.47
CA ARG A 169 -0.03 1.67 32.14
C ARG A 169 1.01 2.63 32.66
N PHE A 170 1.59 2.37 33.84
CA PHE A 170 2.48 3.31 34.53
C PHE A 170 3.87 2.75 34.72
N VAL A 171 3.97 1.60 35.38
CA VAL A 171 5.27 1.10 35.85
C VAL A 171 6.15 0.66 34.69
N TYR A 172 5.59 -0.02 33.68
CA TYR A 172 6.37 -0.37 32.48
C TYR A 172 6.82 0.85 31.66
N PRO A 173 5.96 1.82 31.29
CA PRO A 173 6.43 3.02 30.61
C PRO A 173 7.43 3.85 31.42
N MET A 174 7.23 4.01 32.74
CA MET A 174 8.21 4.72 33.57
C MET A 174 9.56 4.00 33.58
N THR A 175 9.59 2.68 33.77
CA THR A 175 10.84 1.93 33.90
C THR A 175 11.57 1.75 32.56
N PHE A 176 10.84 1.38 31.50
CA PHE A 176 11.43 0.97 30.22
C PHE A 176 11.39 2.05 29.13
N ASP A 177 10.69 3.17 29.34
CA ASP A 177 10.78 4.34 28.46
C ASP A 177 11.47 5.52 29.14
N LEU A 178 10.94 6.04 30.26
CA LEU A 178 11.45 7.27 30.88
C LEU A 178 12.79 7.07 31.61
N PHE A 179 12.86 6.09 32.52
CA PHE A 179 14.05 5.84 33.35
C PHE A 179 15.00 4.80 32.77
N TYR A 180 14.75 4.32 31.54
CA TYR A 180 15.57 3.27 30.93
C TYR A 180 17.04 3.66 30.78
N ILE A 181 17.32 4.87 30.27
CA ILE A 181 18.69 5.36 30.07
C ILE A 181 19.42 5.51 31.42
N PRO A 182 18.85 6.15 32.45
CA PRO A 182 19.44 6.18 33.78
C PRO A 182 19.69 4.78 34.38
N ILE A 183 18.71 3.87 34.34
CA ILE A 183 18.83 2.53 34.91
C ILE A 183 19.92 1.72 34.19
N ILE A 184 19.93 1.71 32.85
CA ILE A 184 20.95 0.97 32.10
C ILE A 184 22.34 1.58 32.31
N SER A 185 22.43 2.91 32.40
CA SER A 185 23.67 3.61 32.70
C SER A 185 24.18 3.30 34.11
N THR A 186 23.30 3.13 35.10
CA THR A 186 23.64 2.71 36.47
C THR A 186 24.34 1.36 36.47
N PHE A 187 23.76 0.36 35.80
CA PHE A 187 24.36 -0.98 35.73
C PHE A 187 25.66 -1.01 34.92
N LEU A 188 25.76 -0.19 33.86
CA LEU A 188 27.01 -0.02 33.12
C LEU A 188 28.09 0.65 33.99
N ARG A 189 27.76 1.67 34.79
CA ARG A 189 28.70 2.31 35.72
C ARG A 189 29.20 1.32 36.76
N LEU A 190 28.29 0.63 37.43
CA LEU A 190 28.60 -0.39 38.42
C LEU A 190 29.52 -1.48 37.84
N GLY A 191 29.21 -1.94 36.62
CA GLY A 191 29.94 -3.03 35.98
C GLY A 191 31.28 -2.63 35.35
N THR A 192 31.55 -1.34 35.17
CA THR A 192 32.78 -0.85 34.51
C THR A 192 33.62 0.07 35.40
N CYS A 193 33.12 0.39 36.60
CA CYS A 193 33.72 1.24 37.62
C CYS A 193 34.30 2.54 37.03
N VAL A 194 33.45 3.42 36.50
CA VAL A 194 33.91 4.57 35.71
C VAL A 194 34.49 5.70 36.57
N THR A 195 35.69 6.18 36.25
CA THR A 195 36.33 7.29 36.97
C THR A 195 35.52 8.58 36.87
N GLY A 196 35.50 9.38 37.94
CA GLY A 196 34.83 10.69 37.97
C GLY A 196 33.42 10.67 38.56
N TYR A 197 33.00 9.54 39.12
CA TYR A 197 31.74 9.39 39.85
C TYR A 197 32.00 8.96 41.30
N GLU A 198 31.03 9.22 42.17
CA GLU A 198 31.07 8.73 43.55
C GLU A 198 30.67 7.26 43.56
N HIS A 199 31.64 6.38 43.87
CA HIS A 199 31.44 4.95 43.85
C HIS A 199 30.73 4.42 45.11
N LEU A 200 29.91 3.39 44.93
CA LEU A 200 29.26 2.68 46.02
C LEU A 200 30.30 2.01 46.93
N ALA A 201 30.39 2.43 48.19
CA ALA A 201 31.21 1.79 49.21
C ALA A 201 30.46 0.64 49.88
N LEU A 202 31.06 -0.55 49.90
CA LEU A 202 30.57 -1.73 50.63
C LEU A 202 30.76 -1.56 52.15
N PRO A 203 30.10 -2.39 52.99
CA PRO A 203 30.39 -2.45 54.42
C PRO A 203 31.90 -2.69 54.63
N GLY A 204 32.58 -1.72 55.24
CA GLY A 204 34.03 -1.71 55.38
C GLY A 204 34.76 -0.67 54.50
N GLY A 205 34.09 0.04 53.59
CA GLY A 205 34.66 1.16 52.83
C GLY A 205 35.26 0.81 51.47
N ALA A 206 35.28 -0.47 51.09
CA ALA A 206 35.78 -0.91 49.78
C ALA A 206 34.83 -0.49 48.64
N THR A 207 35.37 0.12 47.59
CA THR A 207 34.63 0.53 46.38
C THR A 207 34.96 -0.38 45.20
N CYS A 208 34.34 -0.12 44.04
CA CYS A 208 34.68 -0.83 42.80
C CYS A 208 36.11 -0.53 42.30
N ASP A 209 36.78 0.50 42.84
CA ASP A 209 38.17 0.84 42.53
C ASP A 209 39.15 -0.25 42.98
N CYS A 210 38.75 -1.09 43.94
CA CYS A 210 39.58 -2.15 44.51
C CYS A 210 39.50 -3.41 43.64
N LEU A 211 40.64 -3.92 43.17
CA LEU A 211 40.70 -5.06 42.25
C LEU A 211 40.08 -6.34 42.83
N ASP A 212 40.26 -6.61 44.12
CA ASP A 212 39.71 -7.78 44.81
C ASP A 212 38.17 -7.75 44.91
N ARG A 213 37.55 -6.56 44.83
CA ARG A 213 36.10 -6.38 44.89
C ARG A 213 35.46 -6.08 43.54
N PHE A 214 36.24 -5.66 42.55
CA PHE A 214 35.76 -5.33 41.20
C PHE A 214 34.88 -6.43 40.59
N GLY A 215 35.26 -7.71 40.75
CA GLY A 215 34.50 -8.85 40.21
C GLY A 215 33.04 -8.92 40.70
N LEU A 216 32.77 -8.52 41.95
CA LEU A 216 31.43 -8.47 42.50
C LEU A 216 30.59 -7.37 41.82
N PHE A 217 31.14 -6.15 41.74
CA PHE A 217 30.50 -5.02 41.09
C PHE A 217 30.25 -5.29 39.60
N TRP A 218 31.22 -5.90 38.92
CA TRP A 218 31.10 -6.37 37.55
C TRP A 218 29.94 -7.36 37.38
N ALA A 219 29.86 -8.39 38.22
CA ALA A 219 28.81 -9.40 38.13
C ALA A 219 27.41 -8.81 38.35
N VAL A 220 27.25 -7.94 39.37
CA VAL A 220 25.97 -7.27 39.65
C VAL A 220 25.58 -6.33 38.50
N GLY A 221 26.52 -5.53 38.01
CA GLY A 221 26.30 -4.63 36.86
C GLY A 221 25.95 -5.40 35.59
N PHE A 222 26.64 -6.50 35.31
CA PHE A 222 26.42 -7.34 34.13
C PHE A 222 25.05 -8.04 34.15
N ILE A 223 24.69 -8.66 35.27
CA ILE A 223 23.38 -9.31 35.44
C ILE A 223 22.26 -8.26 35.34
N GLY A 224 22.40 -7.13 36.04
CA GLY A 224 21.43 -6.03 36.02
C GLY A 224 21.22 -5.46 34.61
N PHE A 225 22.31 -5.25 33.86
CA PHE A 225 22.26 -4.84 32.46
C PHE A 225 21.51 -5.86 31.60
N PHE A 226 21.88 -7.14 31.67
CA PHE A 226 21.27 -8.18 30.83
C PHE A 226 19.78 -8.32 31.11
N VAL A 227 19.38 -8.35 32.39
CA VAL A 227 17.98 -8.44 32.80
C VAL A 227 17.20 -7.21 32.33
N THR A 228 17.74 -6.02 32.50
CA THR A 228 17.07 -4.77 32.10
C THR A 228 16.94 -4.66 30.59
N TYR A 229 18.02 -4.90 29.84
CA TYR A 229 18.04 -4.88 28.38
C TYR A 229 17.07 -5.91 27.79
N ARG A 230 17.12 -7.16 28.28
CA ARG A 230 16.19 -8.22 27.85
C ARG A 230 14.74 -7.84 28.17
N SER A 231 14.48 -7.29 29.35
CA SER A 231 13.13 -6.92 29.77
C SER A 231 12.57 -5.76 28.95
N ALA A 232 13.39 -4.76 28.62
CA ALA A 232 13.01 -3.65 27.75
C ALA A 232 12.66 -4.14 26.33
N LEU A 233 13.47 -5.04 25.76
CA LEU A 233 13.19 -5.64 24.44
C LEU A 233 11.89 -6.47 24.47
N LEU A 234 11.68 -7.26 25.53
CA LEU A 234 10.46 -8.04 25.69
C LEU A 234 9.23 -7.14 25.85
N TYR A 235 9.34 -6.08 26.64
CA TYR A 235 8.31 -5.08 26.83
C TYR A 235 7.91 -4.44 25.50
N LYS A 236 8.89 -3.91 24.75
CA LYS A 236 8.65 -3.28 23.44
C LYS A 236 8.05 -4.22 22.41
N MET A 237 8.41 -5.50 22.44
CA MET A 237 7.92 -6.45 21.44
C MET A 237 6.56 -7.06 21.75
N HIS A 238 6.27 -7.36 23.01
CA HIS A 238 5.12 -8.19 23.37
C HIS A 238 4.09 -7.45 24.21
N ILE A 239 4.50 -6.46 24.99
CA ILE A 239 3.66 -5.85 26.03
C ILE A 239 3.11 -4.52 25.55
N GLU A 240 3.98 -3.61 25.09
CA GLU A 240 3.61 -2.30 24.56
C GLU A 240 2.57 -2.39 23.42
N PRO A 241 2.69 -3.31 22.42
CA PRO A 241 1.71 -3.40 21.35
C PRO A 241 0.32 -3.88 21.80
N LEU A 242 0.23 -4.54 22.97
CA LEU A 242 -1.02 -5.02 23.54
C LEU A 242 -1.69 -3.96 24.43
N GLY A 243 -0.88 -3.12 25.10
CA GLY A 243 -1.34 -2.05 25.98
C GLY A 243 -1.78 -0.80 25.22
N GLU A 244 -1.15 -0.50 24.08
CA GLU A 244 -1.42 0.70 23.29
C GLU A 244 -2.01 0.33 21.94
N THR A 245 -3.32 0.19 21.88
CA THR A 245 -3.93 -0.13 20.59
C THR A 245 -3.89 1.01 19.58
N MET A 246 -3.45 2.25 19.87
CA MET A 246 -3.46 3.29 18.82
C MET A 246 -2.69 4.61 18.87
N ASP A 247 -2.00 5.01 19.94
CA ASP A 247 -1.47 6.39 19.91
C ASP A 247 -0.12 6.52 19.17
N PHE A 248 0.69 5.45 19.10
CA PHE A 248 2.00 5.44 18.41
C PHE A 248 2.40 4.07 17.84
N ARG A 249 1.87 3.69 16.67
CA ARG A 249 2.36 2.45 16.02
C ARG A 249 3.56 2.73 15.12
N PHE A 250 4.74 2.77 15.72
CA PHE A 250 5.98 2.55 14.97
C PHE A 250 6.03 1.09 14.52
N GLN A 251 6.74 0.83 13.41
CA GLN A 251 7.01 -0.53 13.00
C GLN A 251 7.75 -1.27 14.14
N PRO A 252 7.42 -2.54 14.48
CA PRO A 252 8.06 -3.24 15.60
C PRO A 252 9.59 -3.27 15.53
N GLY A 253 10.15 -3.30 14.31
CA GLY A 253 11.59 -3.20 14.09
C GLY A 253 12.20 -1.85 14.50
N PHE A 254 11.45 -0.76 14.36
CA PHE A 254 11.90 0.55 14.83
C PHE A 254 12.00 0.60 16.36
N GLN A 255 11.01 0.08 17.07
CA GLN A 255 11.04 0.04 18.54
C GLN A 255 12.25 -0.76 19.04
N LEU A 256 12.59 -1.85 18.34
CA LEU A 256 13.76 -2.66 18.62
C LEU A 256 15.07 -1.89 18.40
N LEU A 257 15.20 -1.23 17.24
CA LEU A 257 16.35 -0.37 16.93
C LEU A 257 16.48 0.77 17.94
N MET A 258 15.37 1.35 18.41
CA MET A 258 15.40 2.41 19.40
C MET A 258 15.91 1.95 20.76
N VAL A 259 15.52 0.77 21.25
CA VAL A 259 16.09 0.22 22.50
C VAL A 259 17.59 -0.03 22.32
N MET A 260 18.01 -0.57 21.17
CA MET A 260 19.43 -0.76 20.87
C MET A 260 20.18 0.57 20.88
N ALA A 261 19.65 1.60 20.21
CA ALA A 261 20.23 2.93 20.17
C ALA A 261 20.31 3.55 21.57
N ARG A 262 19.22 3.53 22.37
CA ARG A 262 19.18 4.05 23.75
C ARG A 262 20.23 3.41 24.67
N THR A 263 20.67 2.20 24.35
CA THR A 263 21.72 1.47 25.10
C THR A 263 23.11 1.81 24.60
N LEU A 264 23.27 2.07 23.29
CA LEU A 264 24.55 2.33 22.66
C LEU A 264 25.22 3.61 23.17
N TYR A 265 24.48 4.71 23.28
CA TYR A 265 25.04 6.00 23.69
C TYR A 265 25.63 5.95 25.11
N PRO A 266 24.93 5.44 26.15
CA PRO A 266 25.53 5.24 27.47
C PRO A 266 26.76 4.33 27.46
N MET A 267 26.77 3.24 26.66
CA MET A 267 27.94 2.36 26.55
C MET A 267 29.15 3.10 25.98
N ILE A 268 28.94 3.93 24.95
CA ILE A 268 29.99 4.74 24.34
C ILE A 268 30.55 5.75 25.34
N THR A 269 29.69 6.42 26.11
CA THR A 269 30.16 7.34 27.15
C THR A 269 30.99 6.63 28.21
N MET A 270 30.56 5.45 28.70
CA MET A 270 31.35 4.70 29.67
C MET A 270 32.70 4.26 29.09
N PHE A 271 32.73 3.89 27.81
CA PHE A 271 33.97 3.58 27.10
C PHE A 271 34.92 4.79 27.04
N VAL A 272 34.41 5.95 26.63
CA VAL A 272 35.18 7.20 26.53
C VAL A 272 35.73 7.62 27.89
N ASN A 273 34.95 7.46 28.95
CA ASN A 273 35.39 7.86 30.29
C ASN A 273 36.47 6.92 30.85
N ASN A 274 36.40 5.62 30.54
CA ASN A 274 37.31 4.59 31.05
C ASN A 274 38.65 4.49 30.30
N GLN A 275 38.71 4.95 29.06
CA GLN A 275 39.92 4.89 28.25
C GLN A 275 40.53 6.28 28.08
N ASP A 276 41.86 6.35 28.09
CA ASP A 276 42.58 7.52 27.56
C ASP A 276 42.37 7.55 26.04
N MET A 277 41.39 8.36 25.63
CA MET A 277 40.95 8.43 24.25
C MET A 277 41.99 9.17 23.42
N THR A 278 42.67 8.44 22.52
CA THR A 278 43.54 9.07 21.52
C THR A 278 42.68 9.80 20.49
N ARG A 279 43.26 10.82 19.83
CA ARG A 279 42.59 11.57 18.76
C ARG A 279 42.05 10.66 17.66
N ALA A 280 42.83 9.67 17.22
CA ALA A 280 42.40 8.68 16.23
C ALA A 280 41.22 7.84 16.72
N GLY A 281 41.23 7.41 17.99
CA GLY A 281 40.10 6.72 18.62
C GLY A 281 38.83 7.58 18.67
N GLY A 282 38.98 8.86 19.03
CA GLY A 282 37.89 9.83 19.05
C GLY A 282 37.26 10.06 17.67
N ILE A 283 38.08 10.18 16.62
CA ILE A 283 37.62 10.27 15.23
C ILE A 283 36.85 9.01 14.82
N GLY A 284 37.40 7.82 15.09
CA GLY A 284 36.75 6.55 14.76
C GLY A 284 35.39 6.38 15.43
N LEU A 285 35.31 6.67 16.72
CA LEU A 285 34.09 6.58 17.51
C LEU A 285 33.03 7.62 17.10
N THR A 286 33.45 8.86 16.83
CA THR A 286 32.55 9.93 16.35
C THR A 286 32.01 9.61 14.96
N THR A 287 32.84 9.04 14.07
CA THR A 287 32.42 8.58 12.74
C THR A 287 31.39 7.46 12.84
N PHE A 288 31.59 6.51 13.75
CA PHE A 288 30.62 5.46 14.02
C PHE A 288 29.28 6.02 14.52
N LEU A 289 29.29 6.97 15.47
CA LEU A 289 28.09 7.66 15.94
C LEU A 289 27.37 8.44 14.83
N LEU A 290 28.11 9.09 13.94
CA LEU A 290 27.58 9.78 12.77
C LEU A 290 26.87 8.80 11.84
N ALA A 291 27.48 7.64 11.56
CA ALA A 291 26.88 6.59 10.73
C ALA A 291 25.58 6.03 11.35
N VAL A 292 25.59 5.75 12.66
CA VAL A 292 24.40 5.26 13.39
C VAL A 292 23.28 6.31 13.37
N SER A 293 23.59 7.58 13.68
CA SER A 293 22.60 8.65 13.72
C SER A 293 22.00 8.92 12.34
N THR A 294 22.83 8.87 11.28
CA THR A 294 22.40 8.98 9.89
C THR A 294 21.49 7.82 9.49
N PHE A 295 21.84 6.59 9.85
CA PHE A 295 21.00 5.41 9.62
C PHE A 295 19.63 5.56 10.30
N LEU A 296 19.60 6.00 11.56
CA LEU A 296 18.35 6.23 12.31
C LEU A 296 17.50 7.34 11.69
N LEU A 297 18.11 8.43 11.21
CA LEU A 297 17.41 9.50 10.51
C LEU A 297 16.80 9.00 9.19
N LEU A 298 17.59 8.30 8.36
CA LEU A 298 17.11 7.73 7.09
C LEU A 298 15.97 6.74 7.32
N TYR A 299 16.08 5.91 8.36
CA TYR A 299 15.03 4.97 8.71
C TYR A 299 13.76 5.71 9.18
N SER A 300 13.87 6.67 10.10
CA SER A 300 12.74 7.49 10.56
C SER A 300 12.04 8.18 9.39
N HIS A 301 12.82 8.69 8.43
CA HIS A 301 12.32 9.33 7.22
C HIS A 301 11.63 8.36 6.25
N LYS A 302 12.06 7.09 6.18
CA LYS A 302 11.40 6.05 5.36
C LYS A 302 10.13 5.48 6.03
N THR A 303 10.07 5.44 7.36
CA THR A 303 8.96 4.81 8.09
C THR A 303 7.88 5.75 8.61
N GLN A 304 8.17 7.06 8.69
CA GLN A 304 7.28 8.17 9.13
C GLN A 304 5.94 7.75 9.75
N PRO A 305 5.84 7.59 11.08
CA PRO A 305 4.56 7.28 11.71
C PRO A 305 3.68 8.53 11.81
N CYS A 306 2.71 8.66 10.92
CA CYS A 306 1.83 9.84 10.86
C CYS A 306 0.38 9.58 11.32
N ILE A 307 0.07 8.39 11.84
CA ILE A 307 -1.30 8.10 12.35
C ILE A 307 -1.49 8.72 13.73
N GLY A 308 -2.62 9.40 13.94
CA GLY A 308 -3.01 9.97 15.22
C GLY A 308 -2.01 11.02 15.70
N SER A 309 -1.57 10.91 16.95
CA SER A 309 -0.61 11.82 17.56
C SER A 309 0.84 11.67 17.08
N GLY A 310 1.14 10.71 16.19
CA GLY A 310 2.49 10.32 15.76
C GLY A 310 3.35 11.44 15.16
N ARG A 311 2.73 12.52 14.66
CA ARG A 311 3.43 13.67 14.06
C ARG A 311 4.45 14.32 15.01
N ILE A 312 4.04 14.61 16.25
CA ILE A 312 4.92 15.29 17.23
C ILE A 312 6.11 14.37 17.61
N PRO A 313 5.91 13.11 18.02
CA PRO A 313 7.02 12.18 18.23
C PRO A 313 7.91 11.95 17.02
N ASN A 314 7.35 11.88 15.81
CA ASN A 314 8.16 11.75 14.61
C ASN A 314 9.07 12.98 14.41
N ASN A 315 8.54 14.19 14.58
CA ASN A 315 9.33 15.41 14.51
C ASN A 315 10.40 15.44 15.61
N LEU A 316 10.07 15.02 16.84
CA LEU A 316 11.02 14.95 17.96
C LEU A 316 12.14 13.92 17.69
N ARG A 317 11.84 12.79 17.05
CA ARG A 317 12.84 11.80 16.63
C ARG A 317 13.76 12.34 15.54
N VAL A 318 13.20 12.96 14.50
CA VAL A 318 13.99 13.58 13.43
C VAL A 318 14.85 14.72 13.98
N LEU A 319 14.30 15.54 14.88
CA LEU A 319 15.04 16.56 15.62
C LEU A 319 16.23 15.95 16.37
N THR A 320 15.99 14.88 17.13
CA THR A 320 17.01 14.18 17.90
C THR A 320 18.15 13.68 17.03
N PHE A 321 17.85 12.99 15.93
CA PHE A 321 18.87 12.42 15.06
C PHE A 321 19.61 13.49 14.26
N SER A 322 18.92 14.51 13.76
CA SER A 322 19.57 15.64 13.08
C SER A 322 20.50 16.42 14.01
N SER A 323 20.10 16.60 15.27
CA SER A 323 20.93 17.22 16.32
C SER A 323 22.18 16.38 16.60
N ALA A 324 22.04 15.06 16.74
CA ALA A 324 23.17 14.13 16.92
C ALA A 324 24.12 14.08 15.71
N ILE A 325 23.59 14.15 14.49
CA ILE A 325 24.40 14.22 13.25
C ILE A 325 25.20 15.50 13.20
N TYR A 326 24.56 16.64 13.45
CA TYR A 326 25.24 17.94 13.40
C TYR A 326 26.34 18.05 14.45
N THR A 327 26.05 17.67 15.69
CA THR A 327 27.04 17.66 16.78
C THR A 327 28.19 16.70 16.49
N ALA A 328 27.92 15.47 16.02
CA ALA A 328 28.96 14.53 15.63
C ALA A 328 29.82 15.06 14.48
N PHE A 329 29.22 15.75 13.50
CA PHE A 329 29.95 16.36 12.40
C PHE A 329 30.86 17.51 12.86
N CYS A 330 30.36 18.40 13.72
CA CYS A 330 31.17 19.48 14.32
C CYS A 330 32.35 18.91 15.12
N VAL A 331 32.11 17.89 15.96
CA VAL A 331 33.17 17.22 16.71
C VAL A 331 34.18 16.56 15.78
N LEU A 332 33.72 15.89 14.73
CA LEU A 332 34.59 15.24 13.76
C LEU A 332 35.51 16.25 13.06
N ILE A 333 34.99 17.41 12.66
CA ILE A 333 35.80 18.50 12.08
C ILE A 333 36.82 19.01 13.08
N VAL A 334 36.41 19.29 14.31
CA VAL A 334 37.32 19.81 15.35
C VAL A 334 38.43 18.81 15.65
N LEU A 335 38.10 17.53 15.79
CA LEU A 335 39.08 16.46 15.97
C LEU A 335 39.95 16.25 14.74
N ALA A 336 39.42 16.39 13.51
CA ALA A 336 40.20 16.25 12.30
C ALA A 336 41.19 17.41 12.10
N LEU A 337 40.81 18.63 12.48
CA LEU A 337 41.61 19.85 12.30
C LEU A 337 42.48 20.22 13.51
N ASP A 338 42.38 19.49 14.62
CA ASP A 338 43.02 19.85 15.90
C ASP A 338 42.61 21.22 16.43
N ALA A 339 41.37 21.62 16.17
CA ALA A 339 40.91 22.94 16.52
C ALA A 339 40.71 23.05 18.06
N PRO A 340 40.91 24.24 18.65
CA PRO A 340 40.65 24.44 20.07
C PRO A 340 39.15 24.28 20.38
N ILE A 341 38.83 23.91 21.63
CA ILE A 341 37.44 23.68 22.07
C ILE A 341 36.53 24.91 21.88
N ARG A 342 37.09 26.12 21.85
CA ARG A 342 36.35 27.36 21.53
C ARG A 342 35.72 27.30 20.14
N SER A 343 36.41 26.72 19.16
CA SER A 343 35.89 26.53 17.81
C SER A 343 34.68 25.58 17.79
N LEU A 344 34.64 24.60 18.70
CA LEU A 344 33.47 23.73 18.86
C LEU A 344 32.25 24.52 19.35
N TYR A 345 32.41 25.41 20.33
CA TYR A 345 31.31 26.24 20.82
C TYR A 345 30.74 27.15 19.72
N TYR A 346 31.61 27.79 18.92
CA TYR A 346 31.15 28.59 17.77
C TYR A 346 30.48 27.73 16.69
N ALA A 347 31.02 26.54 16.41
CA ALA A 347 30.43 25.61 15.45
C ALA A 347 29.06 25.08 15.90
N LEU A 348 28.76 25.07 17.20
CA LEU A 348 27.46 24.66 17.75
C LEU A 348 26.43 25.80 17.79
N PHE A 349 26.84 27.06 17.61
CA PHE A 349 25.92 28.21 17.61
C PHE A 349 24.73 28.07 16.63
N PRO A 350 24.89 27.49 15.41
CA PRO A 350 23.76 27.29 14.49
C PRO A 350 22.83 26.13 14.86
N LEU A 351 23.11 25.36 15.92
CA LEU A 351 22.33 24.17 16.30
C LEU A 351 20.81 24.44 16.47
N PRO A 352 20.35 25.56 17.06
CA PRO A 352 18.92 25.89 17.09
C PRO A 352 18.29 26.09 15.71
N ILE A 353 19.06 26.58 14.73
CA ILE A 353 18.59 26.72 13.34
C ILE A 353 18.41 25.33 12.71
N VAL A 354 19.35 24.42 12.97
CA VAL A 354 19.24 23.01 12.56
C VAL A 354 17.99 22.37 13.15
N TRP A 355 17.68 22.66 14.42
CA TRP A 355 16.46 22.17 15.08
C TRP A 355 15.19 22.64 14.40
N VAL A 356 15.05 23.95 14.16
CA VAL A 356 13.88 24.54 13.48
C VAL A 356 13.76 24.03 12.04
N GLY A 357 14.88 23.93 11.32
CA GLY A 357 14.93 23.42 9.96
C GLY A 357 14.48 21.97 9.87
N ALA A 358 15.06 21.09 10.69
CA ALA A 358 14.69 19.68 10.76
C ALA A 358 13.21 19.49 11.11
N TRP A 359 12.69 20.26 12.06
CA TRP A 359 11.28 20.24 12.41
C TRP A 359 10.41 20.65 11.22
N LYS A 360 10.63 21.84 10.63
CA LYS A 360 9.80 22.36 9.52
C LYS A 360 9.79 21.44 8.30
N VAL A 361 10.94 20.90 7.91
CA VAL A 361 11.06 20.03 6.73
C VAL A 361 10.31 18.72 6.96
N ASN A 362 10.53 18.06 8.10
CA ASN A 362 9.84 16.81 8.39
C ASN A 362 8.35 17.01 8.62
N ASP A 363 7.96 18.11 9.25
CA ASP A 363 6.56 18.45 9.54
C ASP A 363 5.72 18.62 8.28
N ARG A 364 6.26 19.35 7.28
CA ARG A 364 5.63 19.50 5.95
C ARG A 364 5.37 18.16 5.29
N ARG A 365 6.31 17.22 5.40
CA ARG A 365 6.17 15.88 4.83
C ARG A 365 5.22 15.01 5.66
N ALA A 366 5.30 15.07 6.98
CA ALA A 366 4.45 14.31 7.88
C ALA A 366 2.97 14.66 7.68
N LEU A 367 2.65 15.92 7.36
CA LEU A 367 1.30 16.39 7.02
C LEU A 367 0.67 15.64 5.84
N LEU A 368 1.45 15.14 4.89
CA LEU A 368 0.94 14.38 3.73
C LEU A 368 0.34 13.03 4.13
N PHE A 369 0.77 12.46 5.25
CA PHE A 369 0.34 11.15 5.73
C PHE A 369 -0.41 11.24 7.08
N HIS A 370 -0.69 12.46 7.54
CA HIS A 370 -1.23 12.70 8.87
C HIS A 370 -2.73 12.40 8.91
N ILE A 371 -3.12 11.51 9.82
CA ILE A 371 -4.52 11.30 10.17
C ILE A 371 -4.72 11.80 11.60
N PRO A 372 -5.60 12.79 11.84
CA PRO A 372 -5.80 13.33 13.17
C PRO A 372 -6.36 12.27 14.12
N GLY A 373 -5.93 12.31 15.39
CA GLY A 373 -6.44 11.41 16.44
C GLY A 373 -7.79 11.87 16.98
N VAL A 374 -8.79 12.00 16.11
CA VAL A 374 -10.15 12.45 16.45
C VAL A 374 -11.15 11.29 16.35
N ARG A 375 -12.37 11.50 16.86
CA ARG A 375 -13.43 10.48 16.81
C ARG A 375 -13.84 10.21 15.35
N ILE A 376 -14.40 9.04 15.09
CA ILE A 376 -14.86 8.66 13.73
C ILE A 376 -15.79 9.72 13.09
N PRO A 377 -16.79 10.29 13.78
CA PRO A 377 -17.61 11.36 13.21
C PRO A 377 -16.79 12.59 12.76
N ASP A 378 -15.73 12.92 13.50
CA ASP A 378 -14.90 14.09 13.20
C ASP A 378 -13.97 13.78 12.01
N LEU A 379 -13.52 12.52 11.87
CA LEU A 379 -12.76 12.04 10.71
C LEU A 379 -13.57 12.09 9.41
N LEU A 380 -14.83 11.67 9.47
CA LEU A 380 -15.73 11.65 8.32
C LEU A 380 -16.07 13.06 7.80
N ARG A 381 -16.10 14.07 8.70
CA ARG A 381 -16.31 15.50 8.36
C ARG A 381 -15.04 16.22 7.89
N HIS A 382 -13.88 15.58 7.94
CA HIS A 382 -12.62 16.24 7.68
C HIS A 382 -12.51 16.70 6.21
N PRO A 383 -11.99 17.91 5.92
CA PRO A 383 -11.92 18.45 4.56
C PRO A 383 -10.98 17.67 3.63
N SER A 384 -9.98 16.97 4.20
CA SER A 384 -9.08 16.12 3.40
C SER A 384 -9.77 14.81 2.99
N PRO A 385 -9.78 14.46 1.69
CA PRO A 385 -10.43 13.25 1.17
C PRO A 385 -9.78 11.95 1.67
N ASP A 386 -8.47 11.97 1.97
CA ASP A 386 -7.77 10.79 2.47
C ASP A 386 -8.17 10.49 3.93
N VAL A 387 -8.37 11.53 4.74
CA VAL A 387 -8.79 11.39 6.13
C VAL A 387 -10.25 10.91 6.21
N SER A 388 -11.13 11.47 5.38
CA SER A 388 -12.54 11.02 5.33
C SER A 388 -12.67 9.60 4.80
N LEU A 389 -11.86 9.20 3.82
CA LEU A 389 -11.77 7.80 3.36
C LEU A 389 -11.34 6.86 4.49
N VAL A 390 -10.29 7.23 5.23
CA VAL A 390 -9.84 6.45 6.39
C VAL A 390 -10.94 6.38 7.46
N GLY A 391 -11.69 7.47 7.68
CA GLY A 391 -12.88 7.50 8.53
C GLY A 391 -13.96 6.52 8.07
N ALA A 392 -14.25 6.47 6.76
CA ALA A 392 -15.24 5.56 6.19
C ALA A 392 -14.83 4.07 6.34
N ILE A 393 -13.55 3.78 6.14
CA ILE A 393 -12.98 2.44 6.39
C ILE A 393 -13.06 2.10 7.88
N ALA A 394 -12.75 3.06 8.75
CA ALA A 394 -12.82 2.87 10.20
C ALA A 394 -14.26 2.56 10.64
N ALA A 395 -15.25 3.27 10.11
CA ALA A 395 -16.66 3.02 10.40
C ALA A 395 -17.11 1.61 9.97
N LEU A 396 -16.61 1.09 8.85
CA LEU A 396 -16.93 -0.28 8.39
C LEU A 396 -16.37 -1.37 9.32
N HIS A 397 -15.23 -1.11 9.96
CA HIS A 397 -14.52 -2.08 10.80
C HIS A 397 -14.76 -1.88 12.30
N LEU A 398 -15.57 -0.89 12.67
CA LEU A 398 -15.89 -0.51 14.03
C LEU A 398 -16.69 -1.61 14.73
N ASN A 399 -16.42 -1.84 16.02
CA ASN A 399 -17.35 -2.57 16.87
C ASN A 399 -18.30 -1.55 17.55
N PRO A 400 -19.60 -1.52 17.22
CA PRO A 400 -20.52 -0.52 17.74
C PRO A 400 -20.73 -0.61 19.25
N ASN A 401 -20.53 -1.78 19.87
CA ASN A 401 -20.60 -1.92 21.34
C ASN A 401 -19.55 -1.09 22.08
N ASN A 402 -18.50 -0.68 21.36
CA ASN A 402 -17.41 0.12 21.87
C ASN A 402 -17.62 1.62 21.64
N VAL A 403 -18.70 2.05 20.98
CA VAL A 403 -18.98 3.45 20.73
C VAL A 403 -20.06 3.95 21.68
N HIS A 404 -20.04 5.24 21.96
CA HIS A 404 -21.06 5.87 22.78
C HIS A 404 -22.32 6.08 21.95
N ASP A 405 -23.50 5.85 22.54
CA ASP A 405 -24.77 5.85 21.79
C ASP A 405 -25.03 7.18 21.06
N ARG A 406 -24.54 8.30 21.61
CA ARG A 406 -24.62 9.65 20.99
C ARG A 406 -23.90 9.76 19.65
N ASP A 407 -22.86 8.96 19.42
CA ASP A 407 -22.01 9.05 18.23
C ASP A 407 -22.48 8.10 17.12
N LEU A 408 -23.38 7.15 17.41
CA LEU A 408 -23.89 6.18 16.43
C LEU A 408 -24.65 6.86 15.28
N GLY A 409 -25.55 7.80 15.61
CA GLY A 409 -26.32 8.55 14.61
C GLY A 409 -25.45 9.45 13.71
N PRO A 410 -24.60 10.32 14.29
CA PRO A 410 -23.68 11.15 13.51
C PRO A 410 -22.78 10.37 12.55
N ILE A 411 -22.34 9.15 12.90
CA ILE A 411 -21.57 8.30 12.00
C ILE A 411 -22.39 7.97 10.74
N LEU A 412 -23.62 7.47 10.91
CA LEU A 412 -24.45 7.06 9.77
C LEU A 412 -24.91 8.25 8.92
N GLU A 413 -25.30 9.36 9.53
CA GLU A 413 -25.69 10.59 8.81
C GLU A 413 -24.56 11.12 7.92
N GLN A 414 -23.32 11.11 8.43
CA GLN A 414 -22.17 11.57 7.66
C GLN A 414 -21.75 10.59 6.57
N LEU A 415 -21.86 9.27 6.83
CA LEU A 415 -21.64 8.26 5.80
C LEU A 415 -22.66 8.40 4.67
N ASP A 416 -23.93 8.71 4.97
CA ASP A 416 -24.95 8.97 3.96
C ASP A 416 -24.60 10.21 3.13
N GLY A 417 -24.19 11.31 3.79
CA GLY A 417 -23.71 12.52 3.12
C GLY A 417 -22.51 12.26 2.21
N LEU A 418 -21.53 11.47 2.66
CA LEU A 418 -20.37 11.08 1.86
C LEU A 418 -20.75 10.18 0.69
N ALA A 419 -21.65 9.21 0.88
CA ALA A 419 -22.10 8.31 -0.17
C ALA A 419 -22.83 9.06 -1.31
N ALA A 420 -23.63 10.07 -0.95
CA ALA A 420 -24.35 10.92 -1.90
C ALA A 420 -23.48 12.02 -2.54
N SER A 421 -22.41 12.46 -1.88
CA SER A 421 -21.57 13.56 -2.35
C SER A 421 -20.72 13.16 -3.57
N VAL A 422 -20.82 13.96 -4.64
CA VAL A 422 -19.97 13.83 -5.84
C VAL A 422 -18.53 14.29 -5.56
N ALA A 423 -18.32 15.15 -4.56
CA ALA A 423 -17.01 15.66 -4.17
C ALA A 423 -16.17 14.61 -3.41
N ALA A 424 -16.83 13.60 -2.81
CA ALA A 424 -16.13 12.50 -2.15
C ALA A 424 -15.47 11.57 -3.18
N THR A 425 -14.32 10.99 -2.82
CA THR A 425 -13.61 10.05 -3.70
C THR A 425 -14.46 8.79 -3.93
N PRO A 426 -14.46 8.18 -5.13
CA PRO A 426 -15.26 6.99 -5.41
C PRO A 426 -14.99 5.83 -4.44
N LEU A 427 -13.73 5.69 -3.98
CA LEU A 427 -13.36 4.69 -2.99
C LEU A 427 -14.00 4.97 -1.61
N CYS A 428 -14.04 6.22 -1.16
CA CYS A 428 -14.69 6.60 0.10
C CYS A 428 -16.18 6.30 0.06
N ARG A 429 -16.83 6.68 -1.05
CA ARG A 429 -18.25 6.38 -1.31
C ARG A 429 -18.55 4.89 -1.26
N ALA A 430 -17.69 4.06 -1.87
CA ALA A 430 -17.84 2.60 -1.85
C ALA A 430 -17.78 2.00 -0.43
N TYR A 431 -16.87 2.50 0.42
CA TYR A 431 -16.81 2.07 1.82
C TYR A 431 -18.02 2.56 2.64
N ALA A 432 -18.47 3.79 2.42
CA ALA A 432 -19.64 4.34 3.08
C ALA A 432 -20.92 3.55 2.75
N LEU A 433 -21.17 3.30 1.45
CA LEU A 433 -22.31 2.49 0.98
C LEU A 433 -22.32 1.09 1.59
N ARG A 434 -21.14 0.49 1.77
CA ARG A 434 -21.01 -0.83 2.37
C ARG A 434 -21.42 -0.84 3.84
N THR A 435 -21.07 0.20 4.60
CA THR A 435 -21.48 0.34 6.00
C THR A 435 -22.98 0.62 6.10
N LEU A 436 -23.52 1.51 5.24
CA LEU A 436 -24.95 1.81 5.19
C LEU A 436 -25.79 0.58 4.84
N TRP A 437 -25.30 -0.31 3.96
CA TRP A 437 -25.98 -1.57 3.70
C TRP A 437 -26.24 -2.38 4.98
N PHE A 438 -25.25 -2.48 5.87
CA PHE A 438 -25.42 -3.16 7.15
C PHE A 438 -26.35 -2.43 8.12
N SER A 439 -26.55 -1.12 7.97
CA SER A 439 -27.43 -0.36 8.89
C SER A 439 -28.91 -0.49 8.60
N HIS A 440 -29.28 -0.86 7.38
CA HIS A 440 -30.68 -1.00 6.98
C HIS A 440 -31.13 -2.47 6.91
N ILE A 441 -30.19 -3.44 6.92
CA ILE A 441 -30.47 -4.85 6.54
C ILE A 441 -31.47 -5.56 7.45
N GLU A 442 -31.52 -5.22 8.73
CA GLU A 442 -32.44 -5.85 9.68
C GLU A 442 -33.90 -5.59 9.30
N ASN A 443 -34.26 -4.33 9.05
CA ASN A 443 -35.63 -3.96 8.71
C ASN A 443 -35.96 -4.33 7.25
N PHE A 444 -34.96 -4.40 6.38
CA PHE A 444 -35.12 -4.95 5.03
C PHE A 444 -35.59 -6.41 5.08
N ILE A 445 -34.98 -7.24 5.93
CA ILE A 445 -35.38 -8.64 6.09
C ILE A 445 -36.80 -8.75 6.68
N LYS A 446 -37.17 -7.84 7.60
CA LYS A 446 -38.53 -7.78 8.18
C LYS A 446 -39.60 -7.35 7.17
N ALA A 447 -39.22 -6.72 6.06
CA ALA A 447 -40.18 -6.25 5.04
C ALA A 447 -40.77 -7.38 4.19
N ASP A 448 -40.27 -8.61 4.34
CA ASP A 448 -40.61 -9.78 3.53
C ASP A 448 -40.43 -9.57 2.01
N VAL A 449 -39.60 -8.59 1.64
CA VAL A 449 -39.21 -8.34 0.26
C VAL A 449 -38.03 -9.26 -0.08
N LEU A 450 -38.29 -10.27 -0.91
CA LEU A 450 -37.28 -11.26 -1.32
C LEU A 450 -36.01 -10.62 -1.91
N ALA A 451 -36.17 -9.56 -2.71
CA ALA A 451 -35.06 -8.83 -3.28
C ALA A 451 -35.46 -7.46 -3.86
N ILE A 452 -34.49 -6.56 -3.98
CA ILE A 452 -34.64 -5.32 -4.75
C ILE A 452 -33.89 -5.42 -6.08
N GLY A 453 -34.42 -4.81 -7.12
CA GLY A 453 -33.74 -4.75 -8.41
C GLY A 453 -34.72 -4.68 -9.57
N ASP A 454 -34.25 -5.10 -10.73
CA ASP A 454 -34.98 -4.99 -11.99
C ASP A 454 -35.88 -6.22 -12.25
N ASP A 455 -36.98 -6.02 -12.98
CA ASP A 455 -38.04 -7.02 -13.20
C ASP A 455 -37.60 -8.24 -14.04
N ALA A 456 -36.49 -8.15 -14.78
CA ALA A 456 -35.90 -9.24 -15.57
C ALA A 456 -34.50 -9.63 -15.05
N PRO A 457 -34.41 -10.31 -13.89
CA PRO A 457 -33.16 -10.52 -13.21
C PRO A 457 -32.35 -11.70 -13.75
N VAL A 458 -31.03 -11.58 -13.68
CA VAL A 458 -30.08 -12.65 -13.97
C VAL A 458 -30.03 -13.63 -12.78
N GLY A 459 -30.11 -14.94 -13.07
CA GLY A 459 -30.09 -16.02 -12.06
C GLY A 459 -28.82 -16.04 -11.20
N LEU A 460 -28.97 -16.25 -9.89
CA LEU A 460 -27.92 -16.08 -8.87
C LEU A 460 -26.72 -17.04 -9.01
N ASP A 461 -26.91 -18.13 -9.72
CA ASP A 461 -25.97 -19.21 -10.02
C ASP A 461 -25.00 -18.87 -11.17
N LEU A 462 -25.23 -17.76 -11.87
CA LEU A 462 -24.47 -17.38 -13.07
C LEU A 462 -23.09 -16.77 -12.77
N TRP A 463 -22.67 -16.65 -11.51
CA TRP A 463 -21.28 -16.33 -11.16
C TRP A 463 -20.41 -17.60 -11.19
N LEU A 464 -19.64 -17.76 -12.26
CA LEU A 464 -18.83 -18.95 -12.52
C LEU A 464 -17.37 -18.72 -12.08
N LYS A 465 -16.73 -19.79 -11.59
CA LYS A 465 -15.33 -19.74 -11.15
C LYS A 465 -14.49 -20.60 -12.09
N ASP A 466 -13.37 -20.09 -12.57
CA ASP A 466 -12.50 -20.81 -13.51
C ASP A 466 -11.61 -21.84 -12.77
N ARG A 467 -12.25 -22.86 -12.19
CA ARG A 467 -11.56 -23.87 -11.36
C ARG A 467 -10.56 -24.71 -12.14
N ALA A 468 -10.75 -24.81 -13.46
CA ALA A 468 -9.89 -25.58 -14.37
C ALA A 468 -8.59 -24.84 -14.73
N ASN A 469 -8.51 -23.52 -14.52
CA ASN A 469 -7.31 -22.75 -14.80
C ASN A 469 -6.25 -22.95 -13.70
N ILE A 470 -5.08 -23.45 -14.10
CA ILE A 470 -3.94 -23.76 -13.22
C ILE A 470 -3.42 -22.48 -12.53
N GLU A 471 -3.41 -21.35 -13.24
CA GLU A 471 -2.91 -20.07 -12.74
C GLU A 471 -3.80 -19.48 -11.63
N ARG A 472 -5.05 -19.91 -11.56
CA ARG A 472 -5.93 -19.57 -10.45
C ARG A 472 -5.41 -20.12 -9.12
N ARG A 473 -4.68 -21.25 -9.13
CA ARG A 473 -4.09 -21.86 -7.93
C ARG A 473 -2.80 -21.14 -7.52
N SER A 474 -1.96 -20.72 -8.47
CA SER A 474 -0.73 -19.98 -8.18
C SER A 474 -1.01 -18.59 -7.59
N ALA A 475 -2.06 -17.91 -8.07
CA ALA A 475 -2.55 -16.65 -7.52
C ALA A 475 -2.94 -16.73 -6.02
N ARG A 476 -3.28 -17.93 -5.51
CA ARG A 476 -3.58 -18.15 -4.09
C ARG A 476 -2.31 -18.15 -3.23
N ARG A 477 -1.22 -18.75 -3.71
CA ARG A 477 0.03 -18.93 -2.95
C ARG A 477 0.78 -17.60 -2.74
N SER A 478 0.74 -16.69 -3.72
CA SER A 478 1.35 -15.36 -3.60
C SER A 478 0.69 -14.51 -2.49
N ARG A 479 -0.58 -14.77 -2.17
CA ARG A 479 -1.38 -13.97 -1.24
C ARG A 479 -1.23 -14.40 0.23
N ASP A 480 -0.77 -15.61 0.49
CA ASP A 480 -0.58 -16.11 1.86
C ASP A 480 0.64 -15.48 2.56
N SER A 481 1.55 -14.81 1.82
CA SER A 481 2.69 -14.06 2.41
C SER A 481 2.30 -12.67 2.93
N HIS A 482 1.31 -12.02 2.31
CA HIS A 482 0.72 -10.77 2.78
C HIS A 482 -0.61 -11.07 3.45
N GLN A 483 -0.56 -11.31 4.78
CA GLN A 483 -1.71 -11.45 5.68
C GLN A 483 -3.00 -10.90 5.06
N SER A 484 -3.85 -11.79 4.53
CA SER A 484 -5.18 -11.45 4.06
C SER A 484 -5.94 -10.85 5.24
N LYS A 485 -5.85 -9.52 5.40
CA LYS A 485 -6.64 -8.75 6.36
C LYS A 485 -8.08 -9.18 6.16
N LYS A 486 -8.72 -9.72 7.20
CA LYS A 486 -10.09 -10.27 7.13
C LYS A 486 -11.01 -9.16 6.64
N ARG A 487 -11.28 -9.12 5.34
CA ARG A 487 -12.25 -8.19 4.76
C ARG A 487 -13.63 -8.60 5.24
N VAL A 488 -14.43 -7.62 5.67
CA VAL A 488 -15.85 -7.81 5.96
C VAL A 488 -16.47 -8.39 4.69
N LYS A 489 -17.09 -9.57 4.77
CA LYS A 489 -17.82 -10.17 3.64
C LYS A 489 -19.30 -9.99 3.88
N ILE A 490 -20.02 -9.66 2.82
CA ILE A 490 -21.48 -9.72 2.81
C ILE A 490 -21.85 -11.16 2.47
N SER A 491 -22.72 -11.74 3.29
CA SER A 491 -23.31 -13.07 3.11
C SER A 491 -24.79 -12.99 3.42
N ALA A 492 -25.58 -13.91 2.85
CA ALA A 492 -26.98 -14.05 3.20
C ALA A 492 -27.11 -14.16 4.73
N VAL A 493 -27.98 -13.33 5.30
CA VAL A 493 -28.19 -13.29 6.74
C VAL A 493 -29.19 -14.39 7.05
N ILE A 494 -28.71 -15.48 7.64
CA ILE A 494 -29.61 -16.50 8.18
C ILE A 494 -30.14 -15.93 9.49
N THR A 495 -31.37 -15.43 9.48
CA THR A 495 -32.14 -15.17 10.68
C THR A 495 -32.46 -16.52 11.32
N THR A 496 -31.55 -17.04 12.15
CA THR A 496 -31.99 -18.00 13.17
C THR A 496 -32.97 -17.23 14.04
N SER A 497 -34.27 -17.55 13.95
CA SER A 497 -35.26 -16.97 14.84
C SER A 497 -34.73 -17.19 16.26
N ALA A 498 -34.46 -16.10 16.98
CA ALA A 498 -34.38 -16.20 18.42
C ALA A 498 -35.74 -16.74 18.86
N GLY A 499 -35.79 -17.99 19.31
CA GLY A 499 -37.01 -18.57 19.85
C GLY A 499 -37.55 -17.65 20.94
N PRO A 500 -38.88 -17.54 21.09
CA PRO A 500 -39.45 -16.78 22.17
C PRO A 500 -39.09 -17.45 23.51
N THR A 501 -38.99 -16.61 24.54
CA THR A 501 -39.06 -16.97 25.96
C THR A 501 -37.96 -17.88 26.53
N MET A 502 -37.02 -17.24 27.25
CA MET A 502 -36.44 -17.85 28.43
C MET A 502 -37.56 -18.13 29.43
N ASP A 503 -38.12 -19.34 29.40
CA ASP A 503 -38.73 -19.91 30.59
C ASP A 503 -37.63 -20.54 31.43
N LEU A 504 -37.51 -19.99 32.63
CA LEU A 504 -36.74 -20.52 33.74
C LEU A 504 -37.28 -21.92 34.08
N LEU A 505 -36.49 -22.96 33.85
CA LEU A 505 -36.65 -24.23 34.56
C LEU A 505 -35.32 -24.64 35.23
N PRO A 506 -35.41 -25.29 36.40
CA PRO A 506 -34.42 -25.18 37.45
C PRO A 506 -33.26 -26.16 37.30
N VAL A 507 -32.18 -25.80 37.98
CA VAL A 507 -31.02 -26.64 38.26
C VAL A 507 -31.45 -27.93 38.97
N THR A 508 -31.24 -29.07 38.32
CA THR A 508 -31.06 -30.44 38.85
C THR A 508 -30.87 -31.34 37.61
N ALA A 509 -30.07 -32.40 37.56
CA ALA A 509 -29.16 -33.05 38.47
C ALA A 509 -28.08 -33.76 37.60
N VAL A 510 -27.05 -34.20 38.30
CA VAL A 510 -25.96 -35.09 37.89
C VAL A 510 -26.44 -36.27 37.06
N ALA A 511 -25.75 -36.58 35.95
CA ALA A 511 -25.54 -37.94 35.49
C ALA A 511 -24.27 -38.05 34.64
N SER A 512 -23.34 -38.85 35.16
CA SER A 512 -22.12 -39.35 34.54
C SER A 512 -22.40 -40.26 33.34
N SER A 513 -21.61 -40.13 32.26
CA SER A 513 -21.30 -41.30 31.44
C SER A 513 -19.87 -41.25 30.90
N HIS A 514 -19.13 -42.27 31.29
CA HIS A 514 -17.80 -42.64 30.86
C HIS A 514 -17.69 -42.93 29.36
N GLY A 515 -16.47 -42.76 28.85
CA GLY A 515 -15.85 -43.77 27.98
C GLY A 515 -15.79 -43.47 26.49
N ALA A 516 -14.64 -42.97 26.03
CA ALA A 516 -13.92 -43.55 24.90
C ALA A 516 -12.55 -42.88 24.73
N THR A 517 -11.54 -43.66 25.05
CA THR A 517 -10.11 -43.39 24.90
C THR A 517 -9.71 -43.29 23.43
N SER A 518 -9.00 -42.22 23.04
CA SER A 518 -8.09 -42.28 21.89
C SER A 518 -6.82 -41.51 22.23
N LYS A 519 -5.76 -42.28 22.41
CA LYS A 519 -4.39 -41.84 22.65
C LYS A 519 -3.82 -41.37 21.30
N HIS A 520 -3.44 -40.10 21.18
CA HIS A 520 -2.31 -39.76 20.32
C HIS A 520 -1.43 -38.68 20.91
N THR A 521 -0.18 -39.11 21.01
CA THR A 521 1.04 -38.54 21.54
C THR A 521 1.34 -37.14 21.04
N THR A 522 1.68 -36.31 22.01
CA THR A 522 2.18 -34.94 21.97
C THR A 522 3.49 -34.80 21.18
N THR A 523 3.50 -33.92 20.19
CA THR A 523 4.71 -33.20 19.76
C THR A 523 4.57 -31.72 20.12
N LEU A 524 5.32 -31.33 21.14
CA LEU A 524 5.47 -29.97 21.64
C LEU A 524 6.12 -29.08 20.57
N THR A 525 5.33 -28.24 19.92
CA THR A 525 5.83 -27.02 19.29
C THR A 525 5.05 -25.83 19.84
N THR A 526 5.78 -24.96 20.52
CA THR A 526 5.34 -23.74 21.20
C THR A 526 4.64 -22.78 20.23
N LYS A 527 3.31 -22.93 20.09
CA LYS A 527 2.44 -21.91 19.49
C LYS A 527 1.98 -20.96 20.59
N SER A 528 2.23 -19.67 20.34
CA SER A 528 1.82 -18.56 21.19
C SER A 528 0.37 -18.71 21.63
N GLN A 529 0.13 -18.52 22.91
CA GLN A 529 -1.19 -18.39 23.50
C GLN A 529 -2.00 -17.35 22.71
N ARG A 530 -2.80 -17.83 21.75
CA ARG A 530 -3.96 -17.10 21.29
C ARG A 530 -4.87 -17.06 22.51
N PHE A 531 -4.99 -15.89 23.12
CA PHE A 531 -6.14 -15.56 23.95
C PHE A 531 -7.38 -15.99 23.16
N ARG A 532 -7.96 -17.13 23.54
CA ARG A 532 -9.35 -17.42 23.19
C ARG A 532 -10.15 -16.26 23.79
N PRO A 533 -10.96 -15.52 23.03
CA PRO A 533 -11.88 -14.60 23.64
C PRO A 533 -12.75 -15.45 24.58
N ARG A 534 -12.64 -15.11 25.86
CA ARG A 534 -13.49 -15.60 26.95
C ARG A 534 -14.91 -15.63 26.40
N ARG A 535 -15.60 -16.78 26.56
CA ARG A 535 -17.06 -16.87 26.37
C ARG A 535 -17.65 -15.69 27.15
N THR A 536 -18.00 -14.62 26.44
CA THR A 536 -18.85 -13.58 26.97
C THR A 536 -20.15 -14.30 27.23
N LEU A 537 -20.46 -14.51 28.51
CA LEU A 537 -21.85 -14.69 28.96
C LEU A 537 -22.72 -13.75 28.12
N GLY A 538 -23.81 -14.29 27.58
CA GLY A 538 -24.71 -13.57 26.68
C GLY A 538 -25.08 -12.20 27.24
N PRO A 539 -25.51 -11.27 26.36
CA PRO A 539 -25.81 -9.92 26.77
C PRO A 539 -26.82 -9.96 27.93
N ARG A 540 -26.38 -9.53 29.12
CA ARG A 540 -27.34 -9.05 30.13
C ARG A 540 -28.12 -7.95 29.45
N ALA A 541 -29.43 -8.14 29.31
CA ALA A 541 -30.35 -7.13 28.86
C ALA A 541 -30.08 -5.86 29.68
N ILE A 542 -29.51 -4.85 29.03
CA ILE A 542 -29.38 -3.52 29.59
C ILE A 542 -30.78 -2.93 29.51
N VAL A 543 -31.42 -2.76 30.67
CA VAL A 543 -32.64 -1.97 30.78
C VAL A 543 -32.32 -0.55 30.28
N PRO A 544 -32.98 -0.03 29.25
CA PRO A 544 -32.67 1.29 28.71
C PRO A 544 -33.20 2.37 29.65
N LEU A 545 -32.35 2.90 30.53
CA LEU A 545 -32.55 4.24 31.10
C LEU A 545 -31.91 5.26 30.14
N GLY A 546 -32.65 5.65 29.10
CA GLY A 546 -32.20 6.68 28.16
C GLY A 546 -33.19 6.90 27.03
N ARG A 547 -33.26 8.15 26.52
CA ARG A 547 -34.14 8.60 25.43
C ARG A 547 -34.19 7.59 24.26
N PRO A 548 -35.33 7.48 23.54
CA PRO A 548 -35.43 6.59 22.39
C PRO A 548 -34.42 6.99 21.30
N SER A 549 -33.26 6.31 21.28
CA SER A 549 -32.29 6.46 20.20
C SER A 549 -32.88 5.88 18.92
N ARG A 550 -32.75 6.62 17.79
CA ARG A 550 -33.09 6.18 16.42
C ARG A 550 -32.20 5.02 15.94
N PHE A 551 -31.15 4.70 16.67
CA PHE A 551 -30.17 3.69 16.30
C PHE A 551 -30.00 2.68 17.43
N HIS A 552 -29.69 1.43 17.08
CA HIS A 552 -29.39 0.38 18.04
C HIS A 552 -28.34 -0.58 17.47
N VAL A 553 -27.86 -1.53 18.27
CA VAL A 553 -26.82 -2.48 17.86
C VAL A 553 -27.43 -3.84 17.61
N ILE A 554 -27.17 -4.41 16.44
CA ILE A 554 -27.56 -5.78 16.07
C ILE A 554 -26.32 -6.67 15.91
N MET A 555 -26.52 -7.99 15.89
CA MET A 555 -25.48 -8.94 15.54
C MET A 555 -25.83 -9.66 14.24
N ILE A 556 -24.91 -9.63 13.28
CA ILE A 556 -25.00 -10.39 12.03
C ILE A 556 -23.80 -11.35 12.01
N GLY A 557 -24.08 -12.65 12.06
CA GLY A 557 -23.07 -13.67 12.28
C GLY A 557 -22.39 -13.49 13.64
N TYR A 558 -21.08 -13.24 13.64
CA TYR A 558 -20.26 -13.03 14.84
C TYR A 558 -19.80 -11.57 15.01
N THR A 559 -20.44 -10.64 14.29
CA THR A 559 -20.05 -9.23 14.24
C THR A 559 -21.22 -8.34 14.59
N SER A 560 -20.98 -7.32 15.41
CA SER A 560 -21.99 -6.34 15.79
C SER A 560 -22.02 -5.18 14.78
N TRP A 561 -23.22 -4.70 14.44
CA TRP A 561 -23.46 -3.63 13.47
C TRP A 561 -24.42 -2.59 14.04
N ILE A 562 -24.30 -1.34 13.58
CA ILE A 562 -25.26 -0.26 13.90
C ILE A 562 -26.46 -0.46 13.00
N SER A 563 -27.67 -0.54 13.56
CA SER A 563 -28.95 -0.69 12.86
C SER A 563 -29.84 0.54 13.07
N HIS A 564 -30.49 0.99 12.00
CA HIS A 564 -31.46 2.08 12.03
C HIS A 564 -32.82 1.56 12.53
N LYS A 565 -33.54 2.34 13.36
CA LYS A 565 -34.94 2.06 13.71
C LYS A 565 -35.84 2.78 12.70
N GLU A 566 -36.19 2.10 11.61
CA GLU A 566 -37.06 2.60 10.53
C GLU A 566 -38.15 1.57 10.21
N SER A 567 -39.17 2.00 9.46
CA SER A 567 -40.17 1.08 8.96
C SER A 567 -39.57 0.11 7.93
N PRO A 568 -40.09 -1.12 7.79
CA PRO A 568 -39.61 -2.05 6.76
C PRO A 568 -39.72 -1.48 5.33
N ALA A 569 -40.75 -0.67 5.05
CA ALA A 569 -40.93 -0.01 3.76
C ALA A 569 -39.82 1.02 3.48
N ASP A 570 -39.45 1.82 4.48
CA ASP A 570 -38.36 2.80 4.36
C ASP A 570 -37.01 2.08 4.14
N ALA A 571 -36.77 0.97 4.82
CA ALA A 571 -35.56 0.17 4.67
C ALA A 571 -35.40 -0.36 3.23
N VAL A 572 -36.49 -0.78 2.60
CA VAL A 572 -36.52 -1.20 1.18
C VAL A 572 -36.21 -0.03 0.25
N ALA A 573 -36.79 1.14 0.51
CA ALA A 573 -36.50 2.36 -0.25
C ALA A 573 -35.02 2.78 -0.13
N GLN A 574 -34.44 2.70 1.08
CA GLN A 574 -33.03 3.00 1.29
C GLN A 574 -32.11 1.98 0.61
N HIS A 575 -32.43 0.69 0.63
CA HIS A 575 -31.65 -0.31 -0.12
C HIS A 575 -31.68 -0.01 -1.62
N ARG A 576 -32.82 0.39 -2.18
CA ARG A 576 -32.93 0.77 -3.60
C ARG A 576 -32.05 1.99 -3.91
N ARG A 577 -32.05 3.00 -3.02
CA ARG A 577 -31.18 4.17 -3.12
C ARG A 577 -29.69 3.79 -3.06
N ILE A 578 -29.28 2.96 -2.10
CA ILE A 578 -27.90 2.48 -1.95
C ILE A 578 -27.45 1.71 -3.20
N ALA A 579 -28.33 0.86 -3.77
CA ALA A 579 -28.03 0.12 -5.00
C ALA A 579 -27.77 1.07 -6.18
N ASN A 580 -28.64 2.09 -6.38
CA ASN A 580 -28.46 3.09 -7.43
C ASN A 580 -27.14 3.87 -7.25
N LEU A 581 -26.87 4.37 -6.03
CA LEU A 581 -25.63 5.07 -5.72
C LEU A 581 -24.39 4.19 -5.94
N ALA A 582 -24.46 2.89 -5.64
CA ALA A 582 -23.36 1.95 -5.88
C ALA A 582 -23.08 1.78 -7.39
N PHE A 583 -24.11 1.74 -8.23
CA PHE A 583 -23.94 1.72 -9.69
C PHE A 583 -23.40 3.05 -10.24
N ASP A 584 -23.80 4.18 -9.66
CA ASP A 584 -23.24 5.48 -10.02
C ASP A 584 -21.75 5.56 -9.66
N VAL A 585 -21.35 5.07 -8.47
CA VAL A 585 -19.94 4.96 -8.06
C VAL A 585 -19.17 3.99 -8.95
N LEU A 586 -19.78 2.87 -9.38
CA LEU A 586 -19.19 1.94 -10.35
C LEU A 586 -18.92 2.64 -11.69
N ALA A 587 -19.88 3.41 -12.21
CA ALA A 587 -19.72 4.15 -13.45
C ALA A 587 -18.67 5.28 -13.32
N GLN A 588 -18.69 6.04 -12.23
CA GLN A 588 -17.72 7.11 -11.96
C GLN A 588 -16.30 6.57 -11.78
N SER A 589 -16.13 5.50 -11.00
CA SER A 589 -14.81 4.87 -10.82
C SER A 589 -14.27 4.31 -12.13
N SER A 590 -15.15 3.76 -12.99
CA SER A 590 -14.79 3.30 -14.33
C SER A 590 -14.42 4.44 -15.26
N SER A 591 -15.03 5.63 -15.16
CA SER A 591 -14.68 6.78 -16.01
C SER A 591 -13.37 7.46 -15.58
N VAL A 592 -13.10 7.51 -14.27
CA VAL A 592 -11.84 8.05 -13.70
C VAL A 592 -10.70 7.02 -13.74
N HIS A 593 -11.01 5.74 -13.98
CA HIS A 593 -10.08 4.61 -13.93
C HIS A 593 -9.43 4.43 -12.55
N ASP A 594 -10.19 4.65 -11.48
CA ASP A 594 -9.76 4.33 -10.11
C ASP A 594 -9.93 2.83 -9.86
N VAL A 595 -8.86 2.07 -10.14
CA VAL A 595 -8.84 0.60 -10.02
C VAL A 595 -9.19 0.13 -8.60
N ALA A 596 -8.81 0.89 -7.56
CA ALA A 596 -9.11 0.53 -6.18
C ALA A 596 -10.60 0.68 -5.88
N ALA A 597 -11.21 1.78 -6.32
CA ALA A 597 -12.65 2.01 -6.20
C ALA A 597 -13.45 1.02 -7.04
N MET A 598 -13.08 0.81 -8.31
CA MET A 598 -13.69 -0.18 -9.21
C MET A 598 -13.75 -1.55 -8.55
N HIS A 599 -12.64 -1.99 -7.96
CA HIS A 599 -12.58 -3.26 -7.24
C HIS A 599 -13.43 -3.27 -5.97
N ALA A 600 -13.36 -2.23 -5.12
CA ALA A 600 -14.12 -2.18 -3.87
C ALA A 600 -15.64 -2.22 -4.12
N VAL A 601 -16.14 -1.38 -5.03
CA VAL A 601 -17.57 -1.29 -5.35
C VAL A 601 -18.07 -2.51 -6.13
N SER A 602 -17.28 -3.04 -7.07
CA SER A 602 -17.67 -4.26 -7.80
C SER A 602 -17.73 -5.49 -6.88
N VAL A 603 -16.78 -5.62 -5.96
CA VAL A 603 -16.83 -6.72 -4.97
C VAL A 603 -18.00 -6.55 -4.01
N PHE A 604 -18.35 -5.31 -3.63
CA PHE A 604 -19.55 -5.02 -2.85
C PHE A 604 -20.83 -5.45 -3.58
N LEU A 605 -21.03 -4.98 -4.81
CA LEU A 605 -22.20 -5.32 -5.63
C LEU A 605 -22.29 -6.81 -5.93
N LEU A 606 -21.17 -7.47 -6.26
CA LEU A 606 -21.14 -8.92 -6.50
C LEU A 606 -21.52 -9.71 -5.24
N GLN A 607 -21.05 -9.28 -4.06
CA GLN A 607 -21.41 -9.97 -2.82
C GLN A 607 -22.87 -9.75 -2.45
N TRP A 608 -23.39 -8.54 -2.64
CA TRP A 608 -24.80 -8.23 -2.42
C TRP A 608 -25.71 -8.99 -3.37
N TYR A 609 -25.37 -9.03 -4.67
CA TYR A 609 -26.05 -9.90 -5.64
C TYR A 609 -26.10 -11.36 -5.16
N ARG A 610 -24.96 -11.88 -4.69
CA ARG A 610 -24.86 -13.26 -4.19
C ARG A 610 -25.59 -13.54 -2.88
N THR A 611 -26.10 -12.55 -2.16
CA THR A 611 -27.00 -12.80 -1.02
C THR A 611 -28.43 -13.12 -1.46
N GLY A 612 -28.78 -12.82 -2.72
CA GLY A 612 -30.15 -12.91 -3.22
C GLY A 612 -30.98 -11.64 -2.99
N TYR A 613 -30.51 -10.70 -2.17
CA TYR A 613 -31.25 -9.47 -1.84
C TYR A 613 -31.15 -8.39 -2.93
N LEU A 614 -30.18 -8.51 -3.85
CA LEU A 614 -30.03 -7.63 -5.00
C LEU A 614 -30.22 -8.44 -6.28
N ARG A 615 -31.15 -7.99 -7.13
CA ARG A 615 -31.42 -8.53 -8.45
C ARG A 615 -30.84 -7.60 -9.51
N LEU A 616 -30.09 -8.16 -10.44
CA LEU A 616 -29.42 -7.39 -11.48
C LEU A 616 -30.02 -7.75 -12.84
N ASN A 617 -30.39 -6.76 -13.63
CA ASN A 617 -30.64 -7.00 -15.05
C ASN A 617 -29.33 -7.36 -15.80
N ARG A 618 -29.49 -7.89 -17.02
CA ARG A 618 -28.37 -8.30 -17.88
C ARG A 618 -27.36 -7.17 -18.10
N ALA A 619 -27.83 -5.94 -18.26
CA ALA A 619 -26.97 -4.78 -18.51
C ALA A 619 -26.09 -4.40 -17.31
N ARG A 620 -26.66 -4.28 -16.12
CA ARG A 620 -25.92 -3.96 -14.88
C ARG A 620 -24.99 -5.10 -14.50
N TYR A 621 -25.39 -6.34 -14.73
CA TYR A 621 -24.53 -7.49 -14.49
C TYR A 621 -23.34 -7.53 -15.46
N LEU A 622 -23.56 -7.24 -16.75
CA LEU A 622 -22.49 -7.08 -17.73
C LEU A 622 -21.50 -5.96 -17.34
N GLN A 623 -22.01 -4.80 -16.92
CA GLN A 623 -21.16 -3.69 -16.46
C GLN A 623 -20.33 -4.08 -15.23
N LEU A 624 -20.93 -4.77 -14.26
CA LEU A 624 -20.25 -5.27 -13.07
C LEU A 624 -19.09 -6.22 -13.42
N LEU A 625 -19.34 -7.20 -14.29
CA LEU A 625 -18.35 -8.21 -14.67
C LEU A 625 -17.21 -7.63 -15.54
N THR A 626 -17.53 -6.73 -16.46
CA THR A 626 -16.51 -6.04 -17.29
C THR A 626 -15.66 -5.11 -16.43
N THR A 627 -16.24 -4.47 -15.41
CA THR A 627 -15.47 -3.69 -14.43
C THR A 627 -14.55 -4.58 -13.60
N LEU A 628 -15.02 -5.74 -13.11
CA LEU A 628 -14.18 -6.72 -12.40
C LEU A 628 -13.00 -7.21 -13.24
N SER A 629 -13.21 -7.39 -14.55
CA SER A 629 -12.18 -7.80 -15.51
C SER A 629 -11.08 -6.74 -15.70
N ALA A 630 -11.38 -5.47 -15.39
CA ALA A 630 -10.43 -4.36 -15.40
C ALA A 630 -9.79 -4.07 -14.02
N THR A 631 -10.01 -4.92 -13.01
CA THR A 631 -9.40 -4.75 -11.68
C THR A 631 -8.01 -5.38 -11.58
N GLY A 632 -7.27 -5.03 -10.52
CA GLY A 632 -5.93 -5.58 -10.26
C GLY A 632 -5.88 -6.94 -9.53
N ASP A 633 -7.01 -7.56 -9.16
CA ASP A 633 -7.01 -8.87 -8.48
C ASP A 633 -7.03 -10.00 -9.51
N PRO A 634 -5.90 -10.70 -9.77
CA PRO A 634 -5.79 -11.66 -10.88
C PRO A 634 -6.85 -12.76 -10.76
N LYS A 635 -7.17 -13.20 -9.54
CA LYS A 635 -8.17 -14.25 -9.34
C LYS A 635 -9.58 -13.78 -9.72
N LEU A 636 -9.94 -12.54 -9.40
CA LEU A 636 -11.26 -12.01 -9.74
C LEU A 636 -11.35 -11.72 -11.23
N VAL A 637 -10.27 -11.27 -11.87
CA VAL A 637 -10.20 -11.09 -13.33
C VAL A 637 -10.43 -12.42 -14.05
N LEU A 638 -9.75 -13.50 -13.61
CA LEU A 638 -9.95 -14.86 -14.14
C LEU A 638 -11.42 -15.31 -14.00
N ASP A 639 -11.98 -15.25 -12.79
CA ASP A 639 -13.35 -15.69 -12.53
C ASP A 639 -14.39 -14.83 -13.29
N ALA A 640 -14.18 -13.50 -13.39
CA ALA A 640 -15.08 -12.59 -14.12
C ALA A 640 -15.00 -12.77 -15.64
N THR A 641 -13.79 -12.93 -16.19
CA THR A 641 -13.59 -13.15 -17.64
C THR A 641 -14.20 -14.48 -18.07
N HIS A 642 -14.00 -15.54 -17.27
CA HIS A 642 -14.61 -16.83 -17.53
C HIS A 642 -16.15 -16.78 -17.45
N THR A 643 -16.69 -16.07 -16.46
CA THR A 643 -18.14 -15.84 -16.37
C THR A 643 -18.66 -15.11 -17.60
N LEU A 644 -18.02 -14.02 -18.02
CA LEU A 644 -18.40 -13.28 -19.24
C LEU A 644 -18.37 -14.18 -20.48
N TYR A 645 -17.36 -15.04 -20.60
CA TYR A 645 -17.22 -15.96 -21.71
C TYR A 645 -18.38 -16.95 -21.79
N CYS A 646 -18.64 -17.71 -20.73
CA CYS A 646 -19.73 -18.67 -20.70
C CYS A 646 -21.08 -17.99 -20.97
N LEU A 647 -21.38 -16.90 -20.25
CA LEU A 647 -22.67 -16.22 -20.40
C LEU A 647 -22.87 -15.55 -21.77
N THR A 648 -21.79 -15.20 -22.47
CA THR A 648 -21.89 -14.69 -23.85
C THR A 648 -22.10 -15.84 -24.85
N LEU A 649 -21.49 -17.00 -24.61
CA LEU A 649 -21.70 -18.20 -25.45
C LEU A 649 -23.09 -18.81 -25.26
N ASP A 650 -23.58 -18.82 -24.02
CA ASP A 650 -24.89 -19.37 -23.65
C ASP A 650 -26.04 -18.42 -24.03
N GLY A 651 -25.75 -17.28 -24.69
CA GLY A 651 -26.75 -16.31 -25.14
C GLY A 651 -27.38 -15.45 -24.03
N VAL A 652 -26.94 -15.59 -22.77
CA VAL A 652 -27.40 -14.76 -21.65
C VAL A 652 -27.04 -13.29 -21.88
N PHE A 653 -25.81 -13.03 -22.34
CA PHE A 653 -25.39 -11.72 -22.83
C PHE A 653 -25.45 -11.68 -24.36
N ALA A 654 -26.61 -11.31 -24.89
CA ALA A 654 -26.77 -11.04 -26.32
C ALA A 654 -25.75 -10.00 -26.81
N LEU A 655 -25.23 -10.17 -28.02
CA LEU A 655 -24.22 -9.26 -28.59
C LEU A 655 -24.77 -7.83 -28.74
N GLU A 656 -26.08 -7.68 -28.94
CA GLU A 656 -26.78 -6.40 -28.86
C GLU A 656 -26.54 -5.68 -27.54
N THR A 657 -26.55 -6.41 -26.41
CA THR A 657 -26.36 -5.83 -25.07
C THR A 657 -24.94 -5.30 -24.89
N TRP A 658 -23.95 -6.00 -25.46
CA TRP A 658 -22.55 -5.57 -25.46
C TRP A 658 -22.35 -4.24 -26.19
N VAL A 659 -22.95 -4.11 -27.38
CA VAL A 659 -22.77 -2.93 -28.22
C VAL A 659 -23.68 -1.76 -27.77
N ALA A 660 -24.84 -2.06 -27.18
CA ALA A 660 -25.72 -1.05 -26.57
C ALA A 660 -25.12 -0.38 -25.32
N ARG A 661 -24.11 -0.99 -24.69
CA ARG A 661 -23.48 -0.46 -23.47
C ARG A 661 -22.10 0.13 -23.78
N PRO A 662 -21.96 1.47 -23.72
CA PRO A 662 -20.66 2.11 -23.89
C PRO A 662 -19.65 1.53 -22.90
N LEU A 663 -18.41 1.33 -23.36
CA LEU A 663 -17.26 0.94 -22.53
C LEU A 663 -17.30 -0.49 -21.94
N ALA A 664 -18.35 -1.29 -22.14
CA ALA A 664 -18.38 -2.69 -21.68
C ALA A 664 -17.23 -3.51 -22.31
N LEU A 665 -17.06 -3.37 -23.63
CA LEU A 665 -15.92 -3.95 -24.34
C LEU A 665 -14.58 -3.41 -23.81
N SER A 666 -14.50 -2.11 -23.53
CA SER A 666 -13.29 -1.50 -22.99
C SER A 666 -12.88 -2.10 -21.64
N GLY A 667 -13.83 -2.38 -20.74
CA GLY A 667 -13.56 -3.06 -19.47
C GLY A 667 -12.99 -4.46 -19.67
N LEU A 668 -13.59 -5.26 -20.55
CA LEU A 668 -13.11 -6.60 -20.89
C LEU A 668 -11.69 -6.59 -21.47
N LEU A 669 -11.36 -5.64 -22.36
CA LEU A 669 -10.05 -5.60 -23.03
C LEU A 669 -8.87 -5.42 -22.08
N HIS A 670 -9.08 -4.93 -20.86
CA HIS A 670 -8.04 -4.89 -19.84
C HIS A 670 -7.61 -6.31 -19.39
N ALA A 671 -8.50 -7.31 -19.48
CA ALA A 671 -8.17 -8.69 -19.17
C ALA A 671 -7.18 -9.31 -20.16
N LEU A 672 -6.99 -8.73 -21.35
CA LEU A 672 -5.99 -9.18 -22.32
C LEU A 672 -4.54 -8.99 -21.82
N GLY A 673 -4.34 -8.10 -20.84
CA GLY A 673 -3.04 -7.92 -20.18
C GLY A 673 -2.71 -9.00 -19.14
N HIS A 674 -3.64 -9.93 -18.86
CA HIS A 674 -3.43 -10.98 -17.86
C HIS A 674 -2.35 -11.98 -18.31
N ALA A 675 -1.67 -12.62 -17.36
CA ALA A 675 -0.65 -13.62 -17.65
C ALA A 675 -1.22 -14.94 -18.23
N SER A 676 -2.52 -15.16 -18.04
CA SER A 676 -3.15 -16.44 -18.35
C SER A 676 -3.60 -16.55 -19.79
N ARG A 677 -2.96 -17.46 -20.53
CA ARG A 677 -3.32 -17.77 -21.93
C ARG A 677 -4.80 -18.09 -22.07
N ARG A 678 -5.35 -18.95 -21.19
CA ARG A 678 -6.76 -19.36 -21.23
C ARG A 678 -7.71 -18.17 -21.06
N SER A 679 -7.43 -17.27 -20.13
CA SER A 679 -8.31 -16.11 -19.90
C SER A 679 -8.16 -15.03 -20.96
N VAL A 680 -6.94 -14.85 -21.50
CA VAL A 680 -6.73 -13.98 -22.66
C VAL A 680 -7.48 -14.52 -23.88
N LEU A 681 -7.43 -15.83 -24.14
CA LEU A 681 -8.19 -16.47 -25.20
C LEU A 681 -9.70 -16.25 -25.06
N GLN A 682 -10.24 -16.43 -23.85
CA GLN A 682 -11.65 -16.17 -23.55
C GLN A 682 -12.03 -14.70 -23.81
N ALA A 683 -11.22 -13.74 -23.32
CA ALA A 683 -11.45 -12.32 -23.54
C ALA A 683 -11.34 -11.93 -25.03
N ALA A 684 -10.33 -12.45 -25.74
CA ALA A 684 -10.13 -12.21 -27.18
C ALA A 684 -11.30 -12.78 -28.01
N THR A 685 -11.84 -13.94 -27.62
CA THR A 685 -12.99 -14.55 -28.30
C THR A 685 -14.23 -13.65 -28.21
N ILE A 686 -14.53 -13.13 -27.02
CA ILE A 686 -15.65 -12.21 -26.83
C ILE A 686 -15.40 -10.91 -27.60
N ALA A 687 -14.18 -10.35 -27.51
CA ALA A 687 -13.82 -9.11 -28.20
C ALA A 687 -14.00 -9.22 -29.72
N ALA A 688 -13.54 -10.31 -30.33
CA ALA A 688 -13.69 -10.57 -31.75
C ALA A 688 -15.17 -10.67 -32.16
N ARG A 689 -15.99 -11.42 -31.40
CA ARG A 689 -17.43 -11.55 -31.66
C ARG A 689 -18.18 -10.24 -31.54
N VAL A 690 -17.91 -9.46 -30.49
CA VAL A 690 -18.56 -8.15 -30.27
C VAL A 690 -18.14 -7.15 -31.35
N ALA A 691 -16.86 -7.12 -31.74
CA ALA A 691 -16.38 -6.22 -32.79
C ALA A 691 -16.96 -6.58 -34.16
N ALA A 692 -16.98 -7.87 -34.53
CA ALA A 692 -17.60 -8.35 -35.76
C ALA A 692 -19.09 -8.02 -35.80
N PHE A 693 -19.81 -8.24 -34.70
CA PHE A 693 -21.22 -7.89 -34.60
C PHE A 693 -21.46 -6.39 -34.75
N ALA A 694 -20.63 -5.53 -34.13
CA ALA A 694 -20.72 -4.08 -34.29
C ALA A 694 -20.54 -3.64 -35.75
N VAL A 695 -19.64 -4.27 -36.50
CA VAL A 695 -19.49 -4.06 -37.96
C VAL A 695 -20.79 -4.41 -38.69
N THR A 696 -21.37 -5.60 -38.43
CA THR A 696 -22.59 -6.05 -39.13
C THR A 696 -23.79 -5.15 -38.88
N ARG A 697 -23.91 -4.57 -37.68
CA ARG A 697 -24.98 -3.63 -37.30
C ARG A 697 -24.74 -2.19 -37.77
N GLY A 698 -23.65 -1.91 -38.48
CA GLY A 698 -23.38 -0.57 -39.02
C GLY A 698 -22.98 0.45 -37.96
N TYR A 699 -22.32 0.04 -36.87
CA TYR A 699 -21.80 0.99 -35.90
C TYR A 699 -20.67 1.83 -36.51
N ASN A 700 -20.76 3.15 -36.37
CA ASN A 700 -19.86 4.12 -37.02
C ASN A 700 -19.05 4.96 -36.03
N ASN A 701 -19.11 4.68 -34.73
CA ASN A 701 -18.39 5.46 -33.72
C ASN A 701 -17.52 4.58 -32.82
N LEU A 702 -16.23 4.55 -33.13
CA LEU A 702 -15.24 3.77 -32.40
C LEU A 702 -15.06 4.24 -30.94
N SER A 703 -15.25 5.54 -30.68
CA SER A 703 -15.05 6.13 -29.34
C SER A 703 -16.08 5.68 -28.30
N LEU A 704 -17.23 5.15 -28.73
CA LEU A 704 -18.24 4.57 -27.83
C LEU A 704 -17.90 3.13 -27.41
N LEU A 705 -17.13 2.42 -28.25
CA LEU A 705 -16.74 1.03 -28.03
C LEU A 705 -15.41 0.93 -27.27
N LEU A 706 -14.46 1.82 -27.60
CA LEU A 706 -13.08 1.73 -27.16
C LEU A 706 -12.60 2.99 -26.43
N THR A 707 -11.99 2.81 -25.27
CA THR A 707 -11.15 3.86 -24.65
C THR A 707 -9.71 3.80 -25.20
N PRO A 708 -8.94 4.90 -25.16
CA PRO A 708 -7.53 4.88 -25.55
C PRO A 708 -6.70 3.86 -24.74
N ARG A 709 -7.06 3.63 -23.48
CA ARG A 709 -6.39 2.66 -22.61
C ARG A 709 -6.73 1.21 -22.97
N ALA A 710 -7.98 0.94 -23.33
CA ALA A 710 -8.38 -0.36 -23.86
C ALA A 710 -7.69 -0.63 -25.21
N ALA A 711 -7.53 0.40 -26.05
CA ALA A 711 -6.75 0.32 -27.29
C ALA A 711 -5.28 -0.04 -27.03
N ALA A 712 -4.65 0.62 -26.05
CA ALA A 712 -3.28 0.31 -25.65
C ALA A 712 -3.17 -1.12 -25.10
N SER A 713 -4.14 -1.58 -24.31
CA SER A 713 -4.17 -2.95 -23.78
C SER A 713 -4.30 -3.99 -24.90
N LEU A 714 -5.15 -3.72 -25.90
CA LEU A 714 -5.30 -4.54 -27.09
C LEU A 714 -3.98 -4.60 -27.90
N TYR A 715 -3.28 -3.47 -28.04
CA TYR A 715 -2.00 -3.41 -28.74
C TYR A 715 -0.90 -4.18 -28.00
N THR A 716 -0.80 -3.99 -26.68
CA THR A 716 0.14 -4.75 -25.86
C THR A 716 -0.15 -6.25 -25.93
N ALA A 717 -1.43 -6.65 -25.95
CA ALA A 717 -1.80 -8.05 -26.12
C ALA A 717 -1.43 -8.60 -27.50
N PHE A 718 -1.64 -7.81 -28.56
CA PHE A 718 -1.27 -8.17 -29.93
C PHE A 718 0.24 -8.41 -30.09
N GLN A 719 1.06 -7.61 -29.40
CA GLN A 719 2.52 -7.78 -29.37
C GLN A 719 2.97 -8.92 -28.45
N ARG A 720 2.29 -9.13 -27.33
CA ARG A 720 2.67 -10.14 -26.34
C ARG A 720 2.32 -11.57 -26.76
N TRP A 721 1.18 -11.74 -27.43
CA TRP A 721 0.62 -13.05 -27.76
C TRP A 721 0.83 -13.44 -29.22
N THR A 722 1.86 -12.89 -29.87
CA THR A 722 2.24 -13.18 -31.27
C THR A 722 2.61 -14.64 -31.52
N ALA A 723 3.06 -15.36 -30.49
CA ALA A 723 3.42 -16.77 -30.58
C ALA A 723 2.23 -17.73 -30.34
N ALA A 724 1.11 -17.24 -29.78
CA ALA A 724 -0.09 -18.04 -29.51
C ALA A 724 -1.10 -17.84 -30.64
N TYR A 725 -1.23 -18.83 -31.53
CA TYR A 725 -1.98 -18.69 -32.78
C TYR A 725 -3.47 -18.43 -32.53
N ASP A 726 -4.06 -19.19 -31.61
CA ASP A 726 -5.47 -19.08 -31.22
C ASP A 726 -5.84 -17.66 -30.74
N ILE A 727 -4.98 -17.04 -29.95
CA ILE A 727 -5.14 -15.66 -29.47
C ILE A 727 -4.84 -14.67 -30.60
N SER A 728 -3.72 -14.82 -31.30
CA SER A 728 -3.27 -13.88 -32.34
C SER A 728 -4.35 -13.69 -33.40
N VAL A 729 -4.95 -14.77 -33.92
CA VAL A 729 -6.01 -14.68 -34.94
C VAL A 729 -7.25 -13.96 -34.43
N LEU A 730 -7.64 -14.16 -33.18
CA LEU A 730 -8.79 -13.44 -32.59
C LEU A 730 -8.49 -11.95 -32.41
N LEU A 731 -7.26 -11.59 -32.03
CA LEU A 731 -6.83 -10.20 -31.94
C LEU A 731 -6.75 -9.55 -33.33
N GLU A 732 -6.24 -10.26 -34.34
CA GLU A 732 -6.22 -9.84 -35.74
C GLU A 732 -7.65 -9.57 -36.25
N ALA A 733 -8.59 -10.50 -36.03
CA ALA A 733 -10.00 -10.35 -36.40
C ALA A 733 -10.67 -9.17 -35.67
N THR A 734 -10.33 -8.96 -34.39
CA THR A 734 -10.80 -7.81 -33.62
C THR A 734 -10.30 -6.51 -34.26
N TYR A 735 -9.00 -6.42 -34.58
CA TYR A 735 -8.42 -5.24 -35.20
C TYR A 735 -9.00 -4.92 -36.58
N LEU A 736 -9.18 -5.94 -37.42
CA LEU A 736 -9.81 -5.77 -38.74
C LEU A 736 -11.24 -5.24 -38.61
N SER A 737 -12.02 -5.77 -37.65
CA SER A 737 -13.38 -5.29 -37.38
C SER A 737 -13.39 -3.84 -36.89
N LEU A 738 -12.52 -3.49 -35.95
CA LEU A 738 -12.38 -2.11 -35.47
C LEU A 738 -11.90 -1.16 -36.58
N HIS A 739 -11.02 -1.63 -37.47
CA HIS A 739 -10.53 -0.86 -38.61
C HIS A 739 -11.65 -0.55 -39.61
N GLN A 740 -12.52 -1.52 -39.89
CA GLN A 740 -13.71 -1.30 -40.72
C GLN A 740 -14.68 -0.28 -40.11
N ILE A 741 -14.87 -0.30 -38.79
CA ILE A 741 -15.66 0.73 -38.09
C ILE A 741 -14.98 2.09 -38.21
N ALA A 742 -13.66 2.16 -38.04
CA ALA A 742 -12.88 3.39 -38.14
C ALA A 742 -12.89 3.98 -39.56
N SER A 743 -12.81 3.13 -40.59
CA SER A 743 -12.85 3.57 -41.99
C SER A 743 -14.24 4.11 -42.36
N ARG A 744 -15.32 3.45 -41.92
CA ARG A 744 -16.70 3.97 -42.05
C ARG A 744 -16.87 5.31 -41.35
N GLN A 745 -16.35 5.46 -40.13
CA GLN A 745 -16.39 6.72 -39.39
C GLN A 745 -15.71 7.86 -40.16
N ARG A 746 -14.57 7.59 -40.81
CA ARG A 746 -13.87 8.56 -41.67
C ARG A 746 -14.65 8.92 -42.94
N LEU A 747 -15.41 7.98 -43.49
CA LEU A 747 -16.27 8.21 -44.66
C LEU A 747 -17.53 9.01 -44.28
N SER A 748 -18.15 8.74 -43.13
CA SER A 748 -19.34 9.46 -42.65
C SER A 748 -19.05 10.88 -42.16
N TYR A 749 -17.84 11.13 -41.66
CA TYR A 749 -17.35 12.47 -41.32
C TYR A 749 -16.16 12.79 -42.23
N PRO A 750 -16.39 13.29 -43.47
CA PRO A 750 -15.30 13.77 -44.30
C PRO A 750 -14.52 14.79 -43.47
N GLY A 751 -13.26 14.45 -43.18
CA GLY A 751 -12.45 15.13 -42.18
C GLY A 751 -12.55 16.64 -42.33
N VAL A 752 -12.74 17.34 -41.21
CA VAL A 752 -12.80 18.80 -41.23
C VAL A 752 -11.56 19.29 -42.00
N PRO A 753 -11.74 20.06 -43.10
CA PRO A 753 -10.69 20.34 -44.06
C PRO A 753 -9.37 20.72 -43.38
N SER A 754 -8.24 20.25 -43.92
CA SER A 754 -6.89 20.62 -43.46
C SER A 754 -6.82 22.12 -43.12
N LYS A 755 -5.94 22.54 -42.19
CA LYS A 755 -5.75 23.97 -41.87
C LYS A 755 -5.59 24.82 -43.14
N SER A 756 -4.93 24.29 -44.18
CA SER A 756 -4.82 24.96 -45.49
C SER A 756 -6.17 25.06 -46.20
N THR A 757 -6.97 24.00 -46.23
CA THR A 757 -8.28 23.96 -46.88
C THR A 757 -9.35 24.76 -46.12
N ARG A 758 -9.29 24.82 -44.79
CA ARG A 758 -10.12 25.70 -43.94
C ARG A 758 -9.77 27.17 -44.15
N LEU A 759 -8.47 27.49 -44.23
CA LEU A 759 -8.00 28.82 -44.60
C LEU A 759 -8.48 29.18 -46.01
N LEU A 760 -8.39 28.25 -46.97
CA LEU A 760 -8.79 28.45 -48.36
C LEU A 760 -10.32 28.61 -48.51
N LEU A 761 -11.12 27.88 -47.71
CA LEU A 761 -12.57 28.06 -47.62
C LEU A 761 -12.96 29.36 -46.91
N ALA A 762 -12.25 29.75 -45.84
CA ALA A 762 -12.45 31.03 -45.16
C ALA A 762 -12.07 32.20 -46.06
N VAL A 763 -10.98 32.10 -46.83
CA VAL A 763 -10.54 33.06 -47.84
C VAL A 763 -11.54 33.10 -49.00
N LYS A 764 -12.05 31.96 -49.49
CA LYS A 764 -13.11 31.94 -50.52
C LYS A 764 -14.41 32.58 -50.03
N ARG A 765 -14.83 32.34 -48.78
CA ARG A 765 -16.01 32.97 -48.17
C ARG A 765 -15.80 34.47 -47.90
N ALA A 766 -14.60 34.87 -47.46
CA ALA A 766 -14.23 36.27 -47.30
C ALA A 766 -14.18 36.98 -48.66
N LYS A 767 -13.59 36.37 -49.69
CA LYS A 767 -13.58 36.86 -51.08
C LYS A 767 -14.99 36.96 -51.65
N ALA A 768 -15.89 36.02 -51.37
CA ALA A 768 -17.29 36.08 -51.80
C ALA A 768 -18.08 37.20 -51.08
N ARG A 769 -17.84 37.43 -49.78
CA ARG A 769 -18.40 38.57 -49.04
C ARG A 769 -17.84 39.91 -49.51
N PHE A 770 -16.54 39.97 -49.80
CA PHE A 770 -15.87 41.18 -50.29
C PHE A 770 -16.34 41.53 -51.71
N LYS A 771 -16.52 40.52 -52.58
CA LYS A 771 -17.06 40.70 -53.94
C LYS A 771 -18.53 41.15 -53.96
N ARG A 772 -19.33 40.81 -52.93
CA ARG A 772 -20.70 41.33 -52.75
C ARG A 772 -20.76 42.79 -52.30
N ASN A 773 -19.73 43.27 -51.59
CA ASN A 773 -19.71 44.63 -51.04
C ASN A 773 -18.97 45.65 -51.94
N ILE A 774 -18.38 45.23 -53.06
CA ILE A 774 -17.67 46.11 -54.00
C ILE A 774 -18.56 46.60 -55.16
N GLY A 775 -19.83 46.16 -55.23
CA GLY A 775 -20.76 46.60 -56.28
C GLY A 775 -21.35 48.02 -56.11
N LYS A 776 -20.95 48.79 -55.10
CA LYS A 776 -21.46 50.16 -54.87
C LYS A 776 -20.40 51.05 -54.25
N VAL A 777 -19.41 51.48 -55.03
CA VAL A 777 -18.64 52.68 -54.73
C VAL A 777 -18.42 53.42 -56.04
N GLU A 778 -19.16 54.51 -56.24
CA GLU A 778 -18.93 55.48 -57.31
C GLU A 778 -17.55 56.14 -57.15
N PRO A 779 -16.91 56.55 -58.26
CA PRO A 779 -15.62 57.20 -58.20
C PRO A 779 -15.78 58.71 -57.97
N VAL A 780 -15.05 59.26 -57.00
CA VAL A 780 -14.81 60.71 -56.89
C VAL A 780 -13.30 60.92 -56.73
N PRO A 781 -12.70 61.90 -57.45
CA PRO A 781 -11.27 61.89 -57.71
C PRO A 781 -10.43 62.62 -56.64
N SER A 782 -9.16 62.22 -56.59
CA SER A 782 -7.96 63.06 -56.46
C SER A 782 -7.94 64.21 -55.45
N ALA A 783 -7.17 64.04 -54.37
CA ALA A 783 -5.84 64.65 -54.21
C ALA A 783 -5.48 64.92 -52.74
N SER A 784 -4.28 64.46 -52.39
CA SER A 784 -3.24 65.16 -51.62
C SER A 784 -3.52 65.69 -50.20
N THR A 785 -2.69 65.22 -49.27
CA THR A 785 -2.29 65.82 -47.98
C THR A 785 -3.36 65.99 -46.90
N ARG A 786 -3.26 65.18 -45.82
CA ARG A 786 -3.20 65.63 -44.40
C ARG A 786 -3.17 64.44 -43.44
N LEU A 787 -1.98 63.87 -43.28
CA LEU A 787 -1.66 62.92 -42.22
C LEU A 787 -1.18 63.68 -40.97
N SER A 788 -2.06 64.44 -40.32
CA SER A 788 -1.74 65.07 -39.00
C SER A 788 -2.93 65.61 -38.18
N SER A 789 -4.17 65.63 -38.69
CA SER A 789 -5.31 66.24 -37.96
C SER A 789 -6.23 65.23 -37.25
N MET A 790 -6.14 63.93 -37.54
CA MET A 790 -7.10 62.94 -37.03
C MET A 790 -6.82 62.45 -35.60
N LYS A 791 -5.62 62.72 -35.07
CA LYS A 791 -5.23 62.29 -33.71
C LYS A 791 -5.73 63.24 -32.61
N MET A 792 -6.03 64.50 -32.94
CA MET A 792 -6.45 65.52 -31.97
C MET A 792 -7.98 65.58 -31.80
N ARG A 793 -8.76 65.12 -32.78
CA ARG A 793 -10.23 64.98 -32.67
C ARG A 793 -10.66 63.71 -31.93
N LEU A 794 -9.83 62.67 -31.90
CA LEU A 794 -10.14 61.43 -31.20
C LEU A 794 -9.88 61.50 -29.68
N SER A 795 -9.04 62.44 -29.23
CA SER A 795 -8.78 62.65 -27.80
C SER A 795 -9.81 63.55 -27.10
N MET A 796 -10.50 64.43 -27.84
CA MET A 796 -11.58 65.27 -27.27
C MET A 796 -12.91 64.51 -27.09
N LEU A 797 -13.17 63.47 -27.87
CA LEU A 797 -14.44 62.72 -27.78
C LEU A 797 -14.46 61.63 -26.69
N LEU A 798 -13.34 61.39 -26.00
CA LEU A 798 -13.24 60.38 -24.94
C LEU A 798 -13.39 60.93 -23.51
N GLN A 799 -13.69 62.22 -23.35
CA GLN A 799 -13.73 62.85 -22.03
C GLN A 799 -15.10 63.35 -21.55
N MET A 800 -16.20 63.01 -22.23
CA MET A 800 -17.54 63.26 -21.71
C MET A 800 -18.52 62.16 -22.09
N HIS A 801 -18.68 61.16 -21.22
CA HIS A 801 -20.01 60.74 -20.73
C HIS A 801 -19.94 59.55 -19.78
N ASN A 802 -20.46 59.77 -18.57
CA ASN A 802 -21.16 58.78 -17.76
C ASN A 802 -22.40 59.55 -17.25
N PRO A 803 -23.63 59.02 -17.27
CA PRO A 803 -23.95 57.88 -16.40
C PRO A 803 -25.02 56.88 -16.92
N LYS A 804 -25.03 55.72 -16.26
CA LYS A 804 -26.17 54.82 -15.94
C LYS A 804 -27.27 54.59 -16.99
N ARG A 805 -27.23 53.41 -17.61
CA ARG A 805 -28.42 52.62 -17.97
C ARG A 805 -28.07 51.13 -18.12
N ASP A 806 -28.94 50.27 -17.60
CA ASP A 806 -28.84 48.81 -17.73
C ASP A 806 -28.75 48.35 -19.19
N PRO A 807 -28.01 47.27 -19.51
CA PRO A 807 -28.23 46.54 -20.74
C PRO A 807 -28.69 45.11 -20.47
N GLY A 808 -29.81 44.73 -21.08
CA GLY A 808 -30.06 43.36 -21.50
C GLY A 808 -28.93 42.84 -22.40
N PRO A 809 -28.91 41.54 -22.76
CA PRO A 809 -27.76 40.91 -23.39
C PRO A 809 -27.60 41.38 -24.84
N VAL A 810 -26.83 42.46 -25.03
CA VAL A 810 -26.31 42.84 -26.35
C VAL A 810 -25.21 41.85 -26.71
N ALA A 811 -25.41 41.13 -27.80
CA ALA A 811 -24.44 40.19 -28.36
C ALA A 811 -23.10 40.92 -28.61
N LYS A 812 -22.10 40.66 -27.76
CA LYS A 812 -20.76 41.21 -27.90
C LYS A 812 -20.17 40.74 -29.24
N ALA A 813 -19.85 41.69 -30.12
CA ALA A 813 -19.11 41.42 -31.32
C ALA A 813 -17.77 40.76 -30.96
N LEU A 814 -17.58 39.52 -31.40
CA LEU A 814 -16.35 38.75 -31.20
C LEU A 814 -15.17 39.56 -31.74
N THR A 815 -14.27 39.96 -30.85
CA THR A 815 -13.04 40.64 -31.25
C THR A 815 -12.21 39.75 -32.18
N PHE A 816 -11.49 40.34 -33.14
CA PHE A 816 -10.63 39.60 -34.08
C PHE A 816 -9.66 38.65 -33.35
N ARG A 817 -9.21 39.02 -32.15
CA ARG A 817 -8.35 38.18 -31.30
C ARG A 817 -9.07 36.96 -30.73
N GLN A 818 -10.35 37.10 -30.34
CA GLN A 818 -11.19 35.97 -29.95
C GLN A 818 -11.53 35.07 -31.14
N LEU A 819 -11.78 35.65 -32.33
CA LEU A 819 -11.97 34.91 -33.58
C LEU A 819 -10.70 34.11 -33.95
N VAL A 820 -9.53 34.73 -33.86
CA VAL A 820 -8.23 34.07 -34.08
C VAL A 820 -7.96 33.00 -33.02
N ASN A 821 -8.34 33.20 -31.76
CA ASN A 821 -8.20 32.19 -30.70
C ASN A 821 -9.20 31.03 -30.88
N THR A 822 -10.41 31.26 -31.37
CA THR A 822 -11.33 30.18 -31.78
C THR A 822 -10.83 29.41 -33.00
N VAL A 823 -10.09 30.06 -33.91
CA VAL A 823 -9.46 29.41 -35.07
C VAL A 823 -8.14 28.72 -34.70
N ARG A 824 -7.41 29.21 -33.68
CA ARG A 824 -6.16 28.64 -33.15
C ARG A 824 -6.35 27.63 -32.03
N GLY A 825 -7.58 27.39 -31.56
CA GLY A 825 -7.87 26.30 -30.63
C GLY A 825 -7.21 25.04 -31.15
N LYS A 826 -6.17 24.55 -30.45
CA LYS A 826 -5.42 23.35 -30.83
C LYS A 826 -6.47 22.28 -31.08
N ALA A 827 -6.64 21.85 -32.33
CA ALA A 827 -7.52 20.75 -32.64
C ALA A 827 -7.11 19.61 -31.70
N LYS A 828 -8.00 19.24 -30.77
CA LYS A 828 -7.75 18.10 -29.87
C LYS A 828 -7.33 16.95 -30.78
N ALA A 829 -6.10 16.48 -30.61
CA ALA A 829 -5.59 15.37 -31.40
C ALA A 829 -6.63 14.24 -31.28
N VAL A 830 -7.18 13.82 -32.42
CA VAL A 830 -8.16 12.74 -32.43
C VAL A 830 -7.42 11.52 -31.88
N PRO A 831 -7.89 10.91 -30.79
CA PRO A 831 -7.21 9.76 -30.21
C PRO A 831 -7.08 8.67 -31.27
N VAL A 832 -5.85 8.22 -31.49
CA VAL A 832 -5.54 7.12 -32.42
C VAL A 832 -5.85 5.82 -31.69
N TYR A 833 -6.99 5.21 -32.03
CA TYR A 833 -7.42 3.93 -31.45
C TYR A 833 -6.80 2.72 -32.13
N ILE A 834 -6.36 2.87 -33.38
CA ILE A 834 -5.76 1.81 -34.19
C ILE A 834 -4.44 2.37 -34.72
N PRO A 835 -3.29 1.87 -34.23
CA PRO A 835 -1.99 2.22 -34.77
C PRO A 835 -1.92 1.89 -36.28
N LEU A 836 -1.24 2.74 -37.05
CA LEU A 836 -1.23 2.64 -38.53
C LEU A 836 -0.45 1.42 -39.04
N ASP A 837 0.45 0.88 -38.22
CA ASP A 837 1.32 -0.26 -38.46
C ASP A 837 0.65 -1.61 -38.20
N VAL A 838 -0.44 -1.66 -37.42
CA VAL A 838 -1.08 -2.94 -37.06
C VAL A 838 -1.73 -3.62 -38.26
N VAL A 839 -2.47 -2.90 -39.11
CA VAL A 839 -3.15 -3.53 -40.26
C VAL A 839 -2.16 -4.10 -41.29
N PRO A 840 -1.10 -3.37 -41.72
CA PRO A 840 -0.05 -3.95 -42.57
C PRO A 840 0.61 -5.18 -41.94
N GLU A 841 0.83 -5.17 -40.63
CA GLU A 841 1.40 -6.31 -39.91
C GLU A 841 0.46 -7.54 -39.93
N ILE A 842 -0.85 -7.34 -39.78
CA ILE A 842 -1.86 -8.41 -39.93
C ILE A 842 -1.81 -8.99 -41.36
N GLU A 843 -1.77 -8.13 -42.38
CA GLU A 843 -1.68 -8.56 -43.78
C GLU A 843 -0.41 -9.36 -44.06
N ARG A 844 0.73 -8.93 -43.50
CA ARG A 844 2.01 -9.66 -43.56
C ARG A 844 1.88 -11.04 -42.95
N ARG A 845 1.33 -11.17 -41.73
CA ARG A 845 1.11 -12.46 -41.05
C ARG A 845 0.21 -13.38 -41.87
N HIS A 846 -0.88 -12.85 -42.42
CA HIS A 846 -1.79 -13.59 -43.30
C HIS A 846 -1.11 -14.05 -44.59
N ALA A 847 -0.27 -13.21 -45.20
CA ALA A 847 0.49 -13.58 -46.40
C ALA A 847 1.48 -14.71 -46.11
N ILE A 848 2.22 -14.64 -45.01
CA ILE A 848 3.18 -15.68 -44.61
C ILE A 848 2.46 -17.00 -44.32
N ARG A 849 1.32 -16.99 -43.61
CA ARG A 849 0.53 -18.21 -43.36
C ARG A 849 0.01 -18.84 -44.64
N ARG A 850 -0.47 -18.03 -45.59
CA ARG A 850 -0.89 -18.52 -46.92
C ARG A 850 0.28 -19.12 -47.71
N GLN A 851 1.45 -18.46 -47.69
CA GLN A 851 2.66 -19.00 -48.32
C GLN A 851 3.09 -20.34 -47.73
N LEU A 852 2.97 -20.50 -46.40
CA LEU A 852 3.23 -21.77 -45.74
C LEU A 852 2.27 -22.86 -46.25
N VAL A 853 0.95 -22.59 -46.22
CA VAL A 853 -0.07 -23.55 -46.67
C VAL A 853 0.15 -23.94 -48.14
N LEU A 854 0.37 -22.98 -49.04
CA LEU A 854 0.62 -23.25 -50.46
C LEU A 854 1.88 -24.12 -50.69
N LYS A 855 2.95 -23.89 -49.93
CA LYS A 855 4.16 -24.72 -50.02
C LYS A 855 3.95 -26.13 -49.50
N LEU A 856 3.13 -26.27 -48.44
CA LEU A 856 2.77 -27.57 -47.89
C LEU A 856 1.81 -28.34 -48.80
N GLU A 857 0.84 -27.67 -49.41
CA GLU A 857 -0.05 -28.23 -50.43
C GLU A 857 0.74 -28.74 -51.62
N LEU A 858 1.67 -27.94 -52.17
CA LEU A 858 2.53 -28.36 -53.27
C LEU A 858 3.38 -29.58 -52.89
N ALA A 859 4.00 -29.59 -51.70
CA ALA A 859 4.76 -30.74 -51.22
C ALA A 859 3.87 -31.99 -51.02
N PHE A 860 2.65 -31.80 -50.52
CA PHE A 860 1.68 -32.88 -50.32
C PHE A 860 1.16 -33.45 -51.64
N GLU A 861 0.88 -32.60 -52.63
CA GLU A 861 0.51 -33.00 -53.99
C GLU A 861 1.64 -33.80 -54.66
N MET A 862 2.90 -33.39 -54.49
CA MET A 862 4.04 -34.15 -55.00
C MET A 862 4.15 -35.56 -54.39
N VAL A 863 3.71 -35.77 -53.15
CA VAL A 863 3.70 -37.10 -52.53
C VAL A 863 2.49 -37.92 -52.99
N THR A 864 1.32 -37.30 -53.08
CA THR A 864 0.07 -38.00 -53.45
C THR A 864 0.01 -38.35 -54.93
N THR A 865 0.50 -37.48 -55.82
CA THR A 865 0.59 -37.76 -57.27
C THR A 865 1.62 -38.83 -57.62
N ASN A 866 2.63 -39.04 -56.75
CA ASN A 866 3.63 -40.10 -56.89
C ASN A 866 3.29 -41.35 -56.05
N ALA A 867 2.11 -41.42 -55.42
CA ALA A 867 1.67 -42.61 -54.70
C ALA A 867 1.48 -43.77 -55.70
N PRO A 868 2.16 -44.92 -55.51
CA PRO A 868 2.20 -45.96 -56.51
C PRO A 868 0.82 -46.58 -56.71
N GLY A 869 0.21 -46.28 -57.86
CA GLY A 869 -0.57 -47.28 -58.57
C GLY A 869 0.30 -48.53 -58.69
N TYR A 870 -0.28 -49.67 -58.34
CA TYR A 870 0.35 -50.95 -58.10
C TYR A 870 1.10 -51.50 -59.32
N ASP A 871 2.17 -50.87 -59.80
CA ASP A 871 2.97 -51.42 -60.89
C ASP A 871 4.46 -51.03 -60.86
N ARG A 872 5.25 -52.08 -61.05
CA ARG A 872 6.72 -52.12 -60.96
C ARG A 872 7.40 -51.16 -61.92
N ARG A 873 7.91 -50.02 -61.44
CA ARG A 873 9.14 -49.38 -61.97
C ARG A 873 9.84 -48.54 -60.90
N ARG A 874 10.67 -49.20 -60.09
CA ARG A 874 11.45 -48.66 -58.95
C ARG A 874 12.62 -47.72 -59.32
N SER A 875 12.76 -47.27 -60.58
CA SER A 875 13.99 -46.59 -61.04
C SER A 875 13.90 -45.06 -61.21
N CYS A 876 12.71 -44.44 -61.16
CA CYS A 876 12.57 -42.98 -61.34
C CYS A 876 12.23 -42.20 -60.05
N ILE A 877 12.11 -42.87 -58.91
CA ILE A 877 11.73 -42.23 -57.63
C ILE A 877 12.94 -41.53 -56.98
N ALA A 878 14.17 -41.91 -57.34
CA ALA A 878 15.39 -41.32 -56.77
C ALA A 878 15.66 -39.87 -57.22
N SER A 879 15.17 -39.43 -58.39
CA SER A 879 15.50 -38.10 -58.95
C SER A 879 14.54 -36.96 -58.54
N LYS A 880 13.32 -37.26 -58.06
CA LYS A 880 12.33 -36.25 -57.60
C LYS A 880 12.35 -35.97 -56.10
N ARG A 881 13.09 -36.78 -55.33
CA ARG A 881 13.31 -36.59 -53.90
C ARG A 881 13.89 -35.20 -53.53
N PRO A 882 14.87 -34.62 -54.26
CA PRO A 882 15.40 -33.30 -53.90
C PRO A 882 14.36 -32.18 -54.02
N GLU A 883 13.45 -32.23 -55.01
CA GLU A 883 12.43 -31.18 -55.18
C GLU A 883 11.40 -31.19 -54.03
N LEU A 884 11.01 -32.39 -53.58
CA LEU A 884 10.13 -32.55 -52.42
C LEU A 884 10.82 -32.08 -51.14
N ASP A 885 12.07 -32.53 -50.92
CA ASP A 885 12.86 -32.15 -49.75
C ASP A 885 13.11 -30.63 -49.73
N ASP A 886 13.33 -29.99 -50.88
CA ASP A 886 13.44 -28.54 -51.02
C ASP A 886 12.11 -27.82 -50.73
N ALA A 887 10.98 -28.33 -51.24
CA ALA A 887 9.66 -27.75 -50.98
C ALA A 887 9.31 -27.79 -49.49
N VAL A 888 9.52 -28.94 -48.85
CA VAL A 888 9.32 -29.14 -47.41
C VAL A 888 10.30 -28.28 -46.61
N THR A 889 11.60 -28.30 -46.94
CA THR A 889 12.61 -27.49 -46.26
C THR A 889 12.29 -26.00 -46.35
N ASN A 890 11.81 -25.51 -47.50
CA ASN A 890 11.40 -24.13 -47.67
C ASN A 890 10.16 -23.78 -46.83
N ALA A 891 9.20 -24.70 -46.69
CA ALA A 891 8.07 -24.53 -45.78
C ALA A 891 8.52 -24.49 -44.31
N LEU A 892 9.44 -25.37 -43.91
CA LEU A 892 9.98 -25.43 -42.55
C LEU A 892 10.86 -24.23 -42.20
N LYS A 893 11.62 -23.69 -43.16
CA LYS A 893 12.33 -22.42 -43.02
C LYS A 893 11.38 -21.27 -42.72
N LEU A 894 10.19 -21.21 -43.34
CA LEU A 894 9.18 -20.21 -43.00
C LEU A 894 8.70 -20.34 -41.55
N VAL A 895 8.48 -21.58 -41.08
CA VAL A 895 8.09 -21.85 -39.68
C VAL A 895 9.14 -21.35 -38.68
N GLN A 896 10.43 -21.44 -39.00
CA GLN A 896 11.52 -20.95 -38.15
C GLN A 896 11.71 -19.43 -38.22
N VAL A 897 11.67 -18.84 -39.43
CA VAL A 897 12.00 -17.42 -39.64
C VAL A 897 10.87 -16.50 -39.14
N ALA A 898 9.61 -16.95 -39.18
CA ALA A 898 8.46 -16.13 -38.83
C ALA A 898 7.86 -16.48 -37.46
N ALA A 899 8.69 -16.46 -36.40
CA ALA A 899 8.26 -16.72 -35.02
C ALA A 899 7.09 -15.81 -34.57
N GLU A 900 7.03 -14.58 -35.07
CA GLU A 900 6.00 -13.58 -34.78
C GLU A 900 4.61 -13.90 -35.39
N CYS A 901 4.51 -14.91 -36.26
CA CYS A 901 3.27 -15.29 -36.94
C CYS A 901 2.55 -16.46 -36.27
N ALA A 902 3.06 -16.96 -35.13
CA ALA A 902 2.64 -18.18 -34.44
C ALA A 902 2.60 -19.42 -35.35
N LEU A 903 3.49 -19.53 -36.35
CA LEU A 903 3.42 -20.61 -37.34
C LEU A 903 3.59 -22.01 -36.72
N GLN A 904 4.44 -22.12 -35.70
CA GLN A 904 4.63 -23.38 -34.97
C GLN A 904 3.30 -23.87 -34.37
N GLU A 905 2.60 -22.98 -33.67
CA GLU A 905 1.32 -23.31 -33.06
C GLU A 905 0.20 -23.47 -34.09
N TYR A 906 0.24 -22.70 -35.19
CA TYR A 906 -0.65 -22.86 -36.33
C TYR A 906 -0.57 -24.27 -36.92
N VAL A 907 0.65 -24.76 -37.19
CA VAL A 907 0.88 -26.12 -37.70
C VAL A 907 0.38 -27.15 -36.70
N ALA A 908 0.61 -26.95 -35.40
CA ALA A 908 0.18 -27.87 -34.36
C ALA A 908 -1.35 -27.93 -34.18
N THR A 909 -2.07 -26.81 -34.36
CA THR A 909 -3.47 -26.70 -33.91
C THR A 909 -4.49 -26.47 -35.02
N ALA A 910 -4.14 -25.74 -36.08
CA ALA A 910 -5.09 -25.24 -37.07
C ALA A 910 -4.81 -25.69 -38.51
N LEU A 911 -3.61 -26.20 -38.80
CA LEU A 911 -3.33 -26.85 -40.08
C LEU A 911 -4.22 -28.09 -40.23
N ASP A 912 -4.66 -28.36 -41.47
CA ASP A 912 -5.48 -29.53 -41.78
C ASP A 912 -4.86 -30.82 -41.19
N PRO A 913 -5.64 -31.74 -40.56
CA PRO A 913 -5.10 -32.94 -39.93
C PRO A 913 -4.25 -33.82 -40.86
N THR A 914 -4.59 -33.91 -42.14
CA THR A 914 -3.85 -34.69 -43.14
C THR A 914 -2.50 -34.05 -43.46
N MET A 915 -2.47 -32.73 -43.68
CA MET A 915 -1.24 -31.98 -43.89
C MET A 915 -0.36 -31.97 -42.64
N ARG A 916 -0.97 -31.89 -41.46
CA ARG A 916 -0.25 -31.97 -40.18
C ARG A 916 0.43 -33.32 -40.01
N ALA A 917 -0.28 -34.41 -40.30
CA ALA A 917 0.29 -35.76 -40.27
C ALA A 917 1.44 -35.92 -41.27
N PHE A 918 1.31 -35.32 -42.46
CA PHE A 918 2.37 -35.28 -43.47
C PHE A 918 3.62 -34.52 -43.00
N VAL A 919 3.46 -33.35 -42.38
CA VAL A 919 4.57 -32.46 -41.98
C VAL A 919 5.28 -32.91 -40.71
N HIS A 920 4.60 -33.63 -39.82
CA HIS A 920 5.12 -34.00 -38.50
C HIS A 920 6.47 -34.75 -38.52
N PRO A 921 6.71 -35.75 -39.40
CA PRO A 921 8.01 -36.43 -39.49
C PRO A 921 9.14 -35.48 -39.91
N TYR A 922 8.88 -34.60 -40.87
CA TYR A 922 9.86 -33.65 -41.39
C TYR A 922 10.21 -32.55 -40.37
N LEU A 923 9.25 -32.10 -39.56
CA LEU A 923 9.51 -31.18 -38.45
C LEU A 923 10.49 -31.78 -37.45
N HIS A 924 10.28 -33.04 -37.06
CA HIS A 924 11.14 -33.72 -36.11
C HIS A 924 12.56 -33.92 -36.66
N GLN A 925 12.68 -34.26 -37.95
CA GLN A 925 13.99 -34.37 -38.61
C GLN A 925 14.70 -33.02 -38.67
N PHE A 926 14.00 -31.98 -39.10
CA PHE A 926 14.56 -30.64 -39.26
C PHE A 926 15.03 -29.99 -37.94
N GLU A 927 14.34 -30.29 -36.82
CA GLU A 927 14.79 -29.89 -35.47
C GLU A 927 16.08 -30.58 -35.02
N ASN A 928 16.29 -31.84 -35.42
CA ASN A 928 17.51 -32.58 -35.11
C ASN A 928 18.69 -32.11 -35.96
N ASP A 929 18.43 -31.71 -37.21
CA ASP A 929 19.45 -31.32 -38.18
C ASP A 929 19.94 -29.86 -38.05
N THR A 930 19.31 -29.04 -37.20
CA THR A 930 19.71 -27.65 -36.95
C THR A 930 20.45 -27.48 -35.60
N PRO A 931 21.78 -27.73 -35.54
CA PRO A 931 22.58 -27.60 -34.32
C PRO A 931 22.65 -26.12 -33.88
N GLY A 932 22.12 -25.84 -32.70
CA GLY A 932 22.08 -24.48 -32.12
C GLY A 932 20.66 -23.91 -31.96
N SER A 933 19.63 -24.56 -32.50
CA SER A 933 18.25 -24.20 -32.17
C SER A 933 17.91 -24.69 -30.75
N GLN A 934 17.31 -23.83 -29.91
CA GLN A 934 16.81 -24.24 -28.59
C GLN A 934 15.91 -25.46 -28.76
N ARG A 935 16.24 -26.60 -28.12
CA ARG A 935 15.39 -27.81 -28.14
C ARG A 935 13.95 -27.43 -27.77
N TRP A 936 13.08 -27.39 -28.78
CA TRP A 936 11.69 -26.99 -28.65
C TRP A 936 10.92 -28.11 -27.94
N ARG A 937 10.29 -27.79 -26.80
CA ARG A 937 9.37 -28.74 -26.15
C ARG A 937 7.98 -28.51 -26.73
N TRP A 938 7.60 -29.34 -27.70
CA TRP A 938 6.24 -29.38 -28.20
C TRP A 938 5.26 -29.75 -27.07
N PRO A 939 4.04 -29.17 -27.03
CA PRO A 939 3.07 -29.41 -25.96
C PRO A 939 2.45 -30.82 -25.92
N TRP A 940 2.88 -31.74 -26.79
CA TRP A 940 2.25 -33.06 -27.00
C TRP A 940 2.61 -34.13 -25.95
N ARG A 941 3.15 -33.75 -24.77
CA ARG A 941 3.41 -34.68 -23.66
C ARG A 941 2.58 -34.37 -22.42
#